data_AF-A0A1G1NUA7-F1
#
_entry.id   AF-A0A1G1NUA7-F1
#
_cell.length_a   1.000
_cell.length_b   1.000
_cell.length_c   1.000
_cell.angle_alpha   90.00
_cell.angle_beta   90.00
_cell.angle_gamma   90.00
#
_symmetry.space_group_name_H-M   'P 1'
#
loop_
_entity.id
_entity.type
_entity.pdbx_description
1 polymer ?
#
loop_
_entity_poly.entity_id
_entity_poly.type
_entity_poly.pdbx_seq_one_letter_code
_entity_poly.pdbx_strand_id
1 'polypeptide(L)'
;MIIMLSDPFWKKLSYFAGLLAIGGICALLTLMANVEIKDLDLWLHLAMGRFIIENGYVPSVDVLSCTMAGKPWVNHEWLFQIIAYFSNQWGGADGLILLQVVVVLLTLTFLLLLGYNKENQLSTLIPLFLVLFVYRDRFTIRPDLFSLFFLTFFLYILFYHIHRRWALPVLFISQILWTNMHGFFILGPGLALVLVGSQWLKRHTRLLYEWNQVDRFTDQEYRRLQGILAVLILACLINPLGLEGAWYPLKILGHLSSESKIFFAKILELQKPVDWRHPLALTPYLHYKLLIVISFLSFFINRRKINLDLLLLWAVFLVFSLSAIRNLAYFAFMAYFVIFVNTSGLLAEQAALLKAVSAKMRHIFSLLIKIVIVLYLADYGTRLSYSGYYDFDTYQRKSEFGGVSLRNFPYRAVDFLVQNNIKGNFFNDFNSGAYLVGRAFPNIKVFIDGRTELYGAEFFDRQDLAWRGDKKVFDEIVEKYRIDGLFLGSVHAPIAQKLLWQVSQDAKWVPVYLDYDAVIFLRDAPQHAEVIQKHKIDLAHWKTKKMDLARVGLTNIKPYQNMHRAYSLATMGYQDAAFGEAYAAMKIMPTYDEPYKVMGDFYLKKGAYAKAFEVLRVAKLLDPRDAEVRYRLALFFEQQKDFKQALEQCQVSLAYKPGMPASLLLSARIQAKQEHDAAAMDIVRSIKRLTVFESDDLVSVGDVFYQRKKYDLAKEIYELALPLEKNLAQIHGKLALAYQGLGEEPLARQALEKAISLEPENPEFKNFLDELKE
;
A
#
# COMPACT_ATOMS: atom_id res chain seq x y z
N MET A 1 -4.16 47.12 -34.37
CA MET A 1 -5.19 47.88 -33.63
C MET A 1 -5.50 47.18 -32.31
N ILE A 2 -4.50 47.04 -31.43
CA ILE A 2 -4.73 46.65 -30.02
C ILE A 2 -5.02 47.97 -29.33
N ILE A 3 -6.30 48.24 -29.07
CA ILE A 3 -6.77 49.39 -28.30
C ILE A 3 -5.85 49.53 -27.08
N MET A 4 -5.34 50.74 -26.83
CA MET A 4 -4.50 51.04 -25.66
C MET A 4 -5.31 50.86 -24.38
N LEU A 5 -5.54 49.62 -23.97
CA LEU A 5 -6.25 49.26 -22.76
C LEU A 5 -5.43 49.75 -21.56
N SER A 6 -6.12 50.49 -20.69
CA SER A 6 -5.55 51.17 -19.53
C SER A 6 -5.14 50.20 -18.41
N ASP A 7 -4.24 50.63 -17.55
CA ASP A 7 -3.77 49.82 -16.40
C ASP A 7 -4.91 49.28 -15.51
N PRO A 8 -5.98 50.05 -15.21
CA PRO A 8 -7.14 49.54 -14.48
C PRO A 8 -7.85 48.36 -15.17
N PHE A 9 -7.86 48.32 -16.51
CA PHE A 9 -8.44 47.21 -17.25
C PHE A 9 -7.63 45.93 -17.00
N TRP A 10 -6.30 45.98 -17.16
CA TRP A 10 -5.42 44.84 -16.94
C TRP A 10 -5.41 44.38 -15.48
N LYS A 11 -5.49 45.31 -14.52
CA LYS A 11 -5.64 44.99 -13.10
C LYS A 11 -6.92 44.21 -12.84
N LYS A 12 -8.07 44.66 -13.35
CA LYS A 12 -9.37 43.98 -13.22
C LYS A 12 -9.36 42.60 -13.88
N LEU A 13 -8.86 42.50 -15.12
CA LEU A 13 -8.78 41.23 -15.84
C LEU A 13 -7.89 40.21 -15.13
N SER A 14 -6.71 40.64 -14.65
CA SER A 14 -5.82 39.81 -13.84
C SER A 14 -6.49 39.36 -12.54
N TYR A 15 -7.27 40.23 -11.88
CA TYR A 15 -8.02 39.89 -10.68
C TYR A 15 -9.08 38.80 -10.94
N PHE A 16 -9.89 38.95 -12.00
CA PHE A 16 -10.88 37.96 -12.40
C PHE A 16 -10.25 36.61 -12.76
N ALA A 17 -9.14 36.61 -13.50
CA ALA A 17 -8.39 35.38 -13.79
C ALA A 17 -7.88 34.70 -12.51
N GLY A 18 -7.55 35.48 -11.47
CA GLY A 18 -7.16 34.92 -10.17
C GLY A 18 -8.33 34.29 -9.43
N LEU A 19 -9.53 34.87 -9.49
CA LEU A 19 -10.74 34.24 -8.94
C LEU A 19 -11.09 32.94 -9.69
N LEU A 20 -10.94 32.93 -11.02
CA LEU A 20 -11.11 31.71 -11.83
C LEU A 20 -10.09 30.64 -11.45
N ALA A 21 -8.83 31.01 -11.20
CA ALA A 21 -7.81 30.07 -10.74
C ALA A 21 -8.14 29.49 -9.36
N ILE A 22 -8.61 30.30 -8.40
CA ILE A 22 -9.06 29.82 -7.09
C ILE A 22 -10.26 28.88 -7.25
N GLY A 23 -11.27 29.28 -8.03
CA GLY A 23 -12.43 28.45 -8.33
C GLY A 23 -12.04 27.13 -8.99
N GLY A 24 -11.06 27.15 -9.91
CA GLY A 24 -10.48 25.98 -10.54
C GLY A 24 -9.76 25.05 -9.55
N ILE A 25 -9.01 25.60 -8.58
CA ILE A 25 -8.40 24.82 -7.49
C ILE A 25 -9.50 24.17 -6.64
N CYS A 26 -10.54 24.91 -6.25
CA CYS A 26 -11.66 24.38 -5.47
C CYS A 26 -12.40 23.26 -6.23
N ALA A 27 -12.69 23.48 -7.51
CA ALA A 27 -13.35 22.49 -8.37
C ALA A 27 -12.49 21.24 -8.53
N LEU A 28 -11.19 21.39 -8.77
CA LEU A 28 -10.30 20.26 -8.93
C LEU A 28 -10.10 19.49 -7.61
N LEU A 29 -10.02 20.18 -6.46
CA LEU A 29 -10.01 19.53 -5.14
C LEU A 29 -11.27 18.73 -4.89
N THR A 30 -12.44 19.30 -5.23
CA THR A 30 -13.72 18.61 -5.11
C THR A 30 -13.73 17.36 -5.97
N LEU A 31 -13.27 17.47 -7.22
CA LEU A 31 -13.17 16.33 -8.14
C LEU A 31 -12.22 15.26 -7.59
N MET A 32 -11.01 15.63 -7.16
CA MET A 32 -10.01 14.72 -6.59
C MET A 32 -10.47 14.09 -5.26
N ALA A 33 -11.25 14.80 -4.45
CA ALA A 33 -11.80 14.28 -3.20
C ALA A 33 -13.05 13.43 -3.42
N ASN A 34 -13.70 13.52 -4.59
CA ASN A 34 -14.84 12.69 -4.99
C ASN A 34 -14.40 11.40 -5.72
N VAL A 35 -13.22 10.89 -5.42
CA VAL A 35 -12.75 9.61 -5.94
C VAL A 35 -13.42 8.46 -5.20
N GLU A 36 -13.55 7.32 -5.88
CA GLU A 36 -14.06 6.09 -5.29
C GLU A 36 -13.28 5.72 -4.02
N ILE A 37 -13.97 5.06 -3.09
CA ILE A 37 -13.36 4.55 -1.87
C ILE A 37 -12.38 3.44 -2.25
N LYS A 38 -11.11 3.61 -1.88
CA LYS A 38 -10.02 2.63 -2.08
C LYS A 38 -9.31 2.27 -0.77
N ASP A 39 -9.64 2.95 0.32
CA ASP A 39 -8.97 2.78 1.60
C ASP A 39 -9.44 1.51 2.31
N LEU A 40 -8.48 0.70 2.76
CA LEU A 40 -8.74 -0.59 3.40
C LEU A 40 -9.24 -0.42 4.84
N ASP A 41 -8.69 0.54 5.57
CA ASP A 41 -8.94 0.71 7.01
C ASP A 41 -10.30 1.36 7.31
N LEU A 42 -10.90 2.09 6.36
CA LEU A 42 -12.25 2.65 6.50
C LEU A 42 -13.26 1.62 7.02
N TRP A 43 -13.18 0.37 6.57
CA TRP A 43 -14.12 -0.69 6.92
C TRP A 43 -14.02 -1.11 8.39
N LEU A 44 -12.82 -1.04 8.97
CA LEU A 44 -12.61 -1.20 10.41
C LEU A 44 -13.34 -0.10 11.19
N HIS A 45 -13.24 1.15 10.73
CA HIS A 45 -13.93 2.27 11.37
C HIS A 45 -15.45 2.14 11.28
N LEU A 46 -15.98 1.67 10.16
CA LEU A 46 -17.41 1.43 10.00
C LEU A 46 -17.92 0.30 10.90
N ALA A 47 -17.17 -0.80 11.03
CA ALA A 47 -17.52 -1.87 11.96
C ALA A 47 -17.49 -1.40 13.41
N MET A 48 -16.47 -0.62 13.79
CA MET A 48 -16.38 -0.08 15.15
C MET A 48 -17.47 0.95 15.44
N GLY A 49 -17.79 1.82 14.49
CA GLY A 49 -18.91 2.75 14.61
C GLY A 49 -20.23 2.00 14.80
N ARG A 50 -20.47 0.93 14.01
CA ARG A 50 -21.62 0.03 14.19
C ARG A 50 -21.65 -0.57 15.59
N PHE A 51 -20.53 -1.15 16.04
CA PHE A 51 -20.42 -1.77 17.36
C PHE A 51 -20.74 -0.80 18.50
N ILE A 52 -20.17 0.41 18.47
CA ILE A 52 -20.37 1.42 19.51
C ILE A 52 -21.84 1.84 19.59
N ILE A 53 -22.50 2.03 18.44
CA ILE A 53 -23.92 2.41 18.39
C ILE A 53 -24.82 1.27 18.87
N GLU A 54 -24.56 0.02 18.45
CA GLU A 54 -25.37 -1.13 18.84
C GLU A 54 -25.22 -1.52 20.32
N ASN A 55 -24.02 -1.33 20.91
CA ASN A 55 -23.73 -1.75 22.28
C ASN A 55 -23.78 -0.60 23.30
N GLY A 56 -23.70 0.66 22.86
CA GLY A 56 -23.80 1.84 23.73
C GLY A 56 -22.53 2.19 24.52
N TYR A 57 -21.36 1.64 24.15
CA TYR A 57 -20.09 1.97 24.79
C TYR A 57 -18.89 1.88 23.83
N VAL A 58 -17.80 2.57 24.17
CA VAL A 58 -16.52 2.50 23.46
C VAL A 58 -15.68 1.37 24.08
N PRO A 59 -15.34 0.30 23.35
CA PRO A 59 -14.60 -0.81 23.93
C PRO A 59 -13.15 -0.42 24.25
N SER A 60 -12.69 -0.85 25.41
CA SER A 60 -11.30 -0.73 25.88
C SER A 60 -10.46 -1.99 25.61
N VAL A 61 -11.05 -2.98 24.94
CA VAL A 61 -10.41 -4.25 24.57
C VAL A 61 -10.75 -4.60 23.13
N ASP A 62 -9.94 -5.45 22.50
CA ASP A 62 -10.26 -5.96 21.17
C ASP A 62 -11.45 -6.91 21.20
N VAL A 63 -12.40 -6.64 20.29
CA VAL A 63 -13.63 -7.43 20.09
C VAL A 63 -13.73 -8.02 18.68
N LEU A 64 -12.86 -7.60 17.75
CA LEU A 64 -13.02 -7.86 16.31
C LEU A 64 -12.21 -9.08 15.84
N SER A 65 -11.04 -9.29 16.41
CA SER A 65 -10.12 -10.35 15.98
C SER A 65 -10.29 -11.61 16.83
N CYS A 66 -9.91 -12.76 16.28
CA CYS A 66 -9.81 -14.00 17.05
C CYS A 66 -8.45 -14.15 17.77
N THR A 67 -7.45 -13.36 17.40
CA THR A 67 -6.06 -13.48 17.86
C THR A 67 -5.71 -12.54 19.00
N MET A 68 -6.34 -11.36 19.05
CA MET A 68 -6.14 -10.35 20.07
C MET A 68 -7.38 -10.17 20.96
N ALA A 69 -8.39 -11.03 20.82
CA ALA A 69 -9.64 -10.98 21.59
C ALA A 69 -9.38 -10.74 23.09
N GLY A 70 -9.98 -9.68 23.64
CA GLY A 70 -9.87 -9.31 25.05
C GLY A 70 -8.59 -8.58 25.45
N LYS A 71 -7.62 -8.39 24.54
CA LYS A 71 -6.43 -7.58 24.84
C LYS A 71 -6.79 -6.10 24.95
N PRO A 72 -6.15 -5.32 25.86
CA PRO A 72 -6.35 -3.89 25.98
C PRO A 72 -6.09 -3.16 24.66
N TRP A 73 -6.99 -2.25 24.30
CA TRP A 73 -6.91 -1.43 23.11
C TRP A 73 -7.43 -0.02 23.36
N VAL A 74 -6.66 0.98 22.92
CA VAL A 74 -6.99 2.40 23.07
C VAL A 74 -7.71 2.90 21.82
N ASN A 75 -9.04 2.81 21.82
CA ASN A 75 -9.86 3.33 20.73
C ASN A 75 -10.02 4.86 20.81
N HIS A 76 -8.97 5.57 20.43
CA HIS A 76 -8.90 7.04 20.44
C HIS A 76 -9.65 7.72 19.28
N GLU A 77 -10.18 6.96 18.32
CA GLU A 77 -10.82 7.47 17.09
C GLU A 77 -12.34 7.25 17.07
N TRP A 78 -12.92 6.92 18.23
CA TRP A 78 -14.33 6.51 18.35
C TRP A 78 -15.32 7.55 17.81
N LEU A 79 -15.05 8.86 17.99
CA LEU A 79 -15.96 9.90 17.49
C LEU A 79 -15.95 9.95 15.96
N PHE A 80 -14.79 9.77 15.33
CA PHE A 80 -14.71 9.64 13.87
C PHE A 80 -15.47 8.39 13.40
N GLN A 81 -15.32 7.26 14.09
CA GLN A 81 -15.99 6.00 13.75
C GLN A 81 -17.52 6.15 13.76
N ILE A 82 -18.07 6.85 14.76
CA ILE A 82 -19.49 7.16 14.84
C ILE A 82 -19.93 8.06 13.67
N ILE A 83 -19.20 9.14 13.40
CA ILE A 83 -19.53 10.07 12.30
C ILE A 83 -19.50 9.34 10.96
N ALA A 84 -18.44 8.57 10.69
CA ALA A 84 -18.31 7.78 9.47
C ALA A 84 -19.45 6.76 9.34
N TYR A 85 -19.80 6.05 10.41
CA TYR A 85 -20.92 5.11 10.40
C TYR A 85 -22.26 5.79 10.10
N PHE A 86 -22.55 6.95 10.71
CA PHE A 86 -23.78 7.70 10.40
C PHE A 86 -23.80 8.23 8.96
N SER A 87 -22.67 8.74 8.45
CA SER A 87 -22.56 9.16 7.05
C SER A 87 -22.83 7.99 6.09
N ASN A 88 -22.31 6.79 6.41
CA ASN A 88 -22.57 5.59 5.65
C ASN A 88 -24.04 5.12 5.74
N GLN A 89 -24.68 5.24 6.91
CA GLN A 89 -26.10 4.90 7.05
C GLN A 89 -27.01 5.86 6.28
N TRP A 90 -26.68 7.14 6.25
CA TRP A 90 -27.48 8.16 5.57
C TRP A 90 -27.37 8.09 4.05
N GLY A 91 -26.16 7.94 3.50
CA GLY A 91 -25.90 8.05 2.07
C GLY A 91 -25.04 6.95 1.46
N GLY A 92 -24.77 5.86 2.19
CA GLY A 92 -23.86 4.81 1.76
C GLY A 92 -22.45 5.34 1.48
N ALA A 93 -21.84 4.81 0.42
CA ALA A 93 -20.52 5.25 -0.05
C ALA A 93 -20.49 6.74 -0.45
N ASP A 94 -21.56 7.26 -1.06
CA ASP A 94 -21.62 8.65 -1.48
C ASP A 94 -21.74 9.60 -0.28
N GLY A 95 -22.42 9.18 0.79
CA GLY A 95 -22.45 9.92 2.06
C GLY A 95 -21.08 10.05 2.72
N LEU A 96 -20.28 8.98 2.67
CA LEU A 96 -18.89 8.98 3.14
C LEU A 96 -18.00 9.89 2.28
N ILE A 97 -18.13 9.81 0.96
CA ILE A 97 -17.38 10.68 0.04
C ILE A 97 -17.78 12.15 0.24
N LEU A 98 -19.06 12.44 0.44
CA LEU A 98 -19.53 13.78 0.76
C LEU A 98 -18.89 14.32 2.05
N LEU A 99 -18.79 13.48 3.11
CA LEU A 99 -18.09 13.85 4.34
C LEU A 99 -16.65 14.27 4.05
N GLN A 100 -15.92 13.47 3.26
CA GLN A 100 -14.55 13.80 2.85
C GLN A 100 -14.48 15.12 2.08
N VAL A 101 -15.33 15.31 1.07
CA VAL A 101 -15.37 16.53 0.25
C VAL A 101 -15.62 17.76 1.13
N VAL A 102 -16.57 17.68 2.07
CA VAL A 102 -16.88 18.77 3.00
C VAL A 102 -15.66 19.11 3.86
N VAL A 103 -15.00 18.12 4.46
CA VAL A 103 -13.81 18.36 5.32
C VAL A 103 -12.64 18.94 4.50
N VAL A 104 -12.43 18.47 3.28
CA VAL A 104 -11.40 18.99 2.36
C VAL A 104 -11.69 20.45 2.00
N LEU A 105 -12.94 20.79 1.69
CA LEU A 105 -13.34 22.16 1.36
C LEU A 105 -13.29 23.10 2.58
N LEU A 106 -13.64 22.60 3.77
CA LEU A 106 -13.47 23.35 5.02
C LEU A 106 -11.99 23.65 5.28
N THR A 107 -11.12 22.66 5.11
CA THR A 107 -9.65 22.83 5.23
C THR A 107 -9.14 23.88 4.25
N LEU A 108 -9.57 23.79 2.97
CA LEU A 108 -9.24 24.79 1.95
C LEU A 108 -9.75 26.19 2.32
N THR A 109 -10.96 26.28 2.87
CA THR A 109 -11.54 27.55 3.32
C THR A 109 -10.65 28.19 4.37
N PHE A 110 -10.20 27.44 5.38
CA PHE A 110 -9.28 27.97 6.39
C PHE A 110 -7.90 28.32 5.84
N LEU A 111 -7.37 27.57 4.86
CA LEU A 111 -6.15 27.96 4.15
C LEU A 111 -6.33 29.30 3.43
N LEU A 112 -7.44 29.50 2.71
CA LEU A 112 -7.73 30.78 2.06
C LEU A 112 -7.93 31.91 3.08
N LEU A 113 -8.56 31.65 4.23
CA LEU A 113 -8.69 32.64 5.31
C LEU A 113 -7.34 33.00 5.94
N LEU A 114 -6.40 32.05 6.01
CA LEU A 114 -5.03 32.29 6.46
C LEU A 114 -4.20 33.09 5.45
N GLY A 115 -4.46 32.92 4.14
CA GLY A 115 -3.50 33.30 3.12
C GLY A 115 -4.03 33.92 1.83
N TYR A 116 -5.21 34.56 1.84
CA TYR A 116 -5.74 35.28 0.67
C TYR A 116 -5.37 36.77 0.68
N ASN A 117 -4.74 37.23 -0.40
CA ASN A 117 -4.51 38.66 -0.65
C ASN A 117 -5.10 39.09 -2.00
N LYS A 118 -6.06 40.02 -1.96
CA LYS A 118 -6.74 40.57 -3.13
C LYS A 118 -5.78 41.29 -4.10
N GLU A 119 -4.81 42.03 -3.56
CA GLU A 119 -3.89 42.85 -4.35
C GLU A 119 -2.73 42.02 -4.93
N ASN A 120 -2.34 40.92 -4.27
CA ASN A 120 -1.29 40.01 -4.72
C ASN A 120 -1.75 38.55 -4.74
N GLN A 121 -2.69 38.22 -5.63
CA GLN A 121 -3.23 36.85 -5.71
C GLN A 121 -2.17 35.77 -6.02
N LEU A 122 -1.00 36.12 -6.58
CA LEU A 122 0.05 35.13 -6.88
C LEU A 122 0.74 34.59 -5.62
N SER A 123 0.87 35.40 -4.57
CA SER A 123 1.41 34.91 -3.28
C SER A 123 0.47 33.91 -2.61
N THR A 124 -0.81 33.93 -2.96
CA THR A 124 -1.79 32.91 -2.57
C THR A 124 -1.77 31.72 -3.53
N LEU A 125 -1.91 31.97 -4.84
CA LEU A 125 -2.18 30.95 -5.85
C LEU A 125 -1.02 29.97 -6.05
N ILE A 126 0.22 30.46 -6.10
CA ILE A 126 1.38 29.59 -6.36
C ILE A 126 1.58 28.55 -5.24
N PRO A 127 1.69 28.95 -3.95
CA PRO A 127 1.84 27.95 -2.90
C PRO A 127 0.58 27.09 -2.74
N LEU A 128 -0.62 27.64 -2.94
CA LEU A 128 -1.85 26.85 -2.89
C LEU A 128 -1.92 25.77 -3.99
N PHE A 129 -1.46 26.10 -5.19
CA PHE A 129 -1.31 25.15 -6.30
C PHE A 129 -0.31 24.03 -5.96
N LEU A 130 0.79 24.34 -5.28
CA LEU A 130 1.72 23.30 -4.82
C LEU A 130 1.12 22.44 -3.69
N VAL A 131 0.42 23.06 -2.75
CA VAL A 131 -0.28 22.38 -1.64
C VAL A 131 -1.30 21.39 -2.18
N LEU A 132 -2.08 21.76 -3.21
CA LEU A 132 -3.04 20.88 -3.88
C LEU A 132 -2.45 19.50 -4.21
N PHE A 133 -1.26 19.47 -4.82
CA PHE A 133 -0.63 18.22 -5.26
C PHE A 133 0.01 17.41 -4.13
N VAL A 134 0.28 18.03 -2.98
CA VAL A 134 0.69 17.31 -1.77
C VAL A 134 -0.53 16.81 -1.01
N TYR A 135 -1.61 17.61 -0.96
CA TYR A 135 -2.79 17.31 -0.18
C TYR A 135 -3.63 16.18 -0.78
N ARG A 136 -3.70 16.08 -2.12
CA ARG A 136 -4.46 15.03 -2.80
C ARG A 136 -4.08 13.60 -2.38
N ASP A 137 -2.83 13.40 -1.97
CA ASP A 137 -2.32 12.08 -1.56
C ASP A 137 -2.90 11.64 -0.20
N ARG A 138 -3.69 12.50 0.46
CA ARG A 138 -4.45 12.21 1.71
C ARG A 138 -5.96 12.11 1.50
N PHE A 139 -6.47 12.08 0.26
CA PHE A 139 -7.91 11.95 -0.01
C PHE A 139 -8.38 10.50 0.14
N THR A 140 -8.38 10.07 1.40
CA THR A 140 -8.90 8.81 1.90
C THR A 140 -9.76 9.11 3.12
N ILE A 141 -10.88 8.42 3.26
CA ILE A 141 -11.86 8.65 4.33
C ILE A 141 -11.29 8.10 5.64
N ARG A 142 -10.38 8.87 6.23
CA ARG A 142 -9.61 8.53 7.42
C ARG A 142 -9.68 9.66 8.45
N PRO A 143 -9.45 9.36 9.73
CA PRO A 143 -9.52 10.37 10.79
C PRO A 143 -8.47 11.48 10.67
N ASP A 144 -7.34 11.25 9.98
CA ASP A 144 -6.29 12.25 9.81
C ASP A 144 -6.71 13.45 8.94
N LEU A 145 -7.70 13.29 8.05
CA LEU A 145 -8.29 14.42 7.31
C LEU A 145 -8.86 15.50 8.24
N PHE A 146 -9.46 15.08 9.36
CA PHE A 146 -9.95 16.01 10.38
C PHE A 146 -8.80 16.71 11.11
N SER A 147 -7.65 16.03 11.29
CA SER A 147 -6.47 16.67 11.88
C SER A 147 -5.88 17.75 10.98
N LEU A 148 -5.93 17.57 9.65
CA LEU A 148 -5.55 18.60 8.68
C LEU A 148 -6.50 19.80 8.74
N PHE A 149 -7.81 19.56 8.87
CA PHE A 149 -8.80 20.61 9.14
C PHE A 149 -8.48 21.36 10.44
N PHE A 150 -8.36 20.65 11.57
CA PHE A 150 -8.10 21.26 12.88
C PHE A 150 -6.78 22.03 12.90
N LEU A 151 -5.73 21.54 12.23
CA LEU A 151 -4.47 22.28 12.09
C LEU A 151 -4.71 23.68 11.49
N THR A 152 -5.39 23.75 10.34
CA THR A 152 -5.64 25.04 9.67
C THR A 152 -6.59 25.93 10.47
N PHE A 153 -7.59 25.34 11.11
CA PHE A 153 -8.50 26.04 12.01
C PHE A 153 -7.77 26.65 13.23
N PHE A 154 -6.92 25.87 13.89
CA PHE A 154 -6.13 26.33 15.05
C PHE A 154 -5.17 27.45 14.66
N LEU A 155 -4.44 27.29 13.54
CA LEU A 155 -3.58 28.35 13.03
C LEU A 155 -4.36 29.65 12.78
N TYR A 156 -5.56 29.56 12.19
CA TYR A 156 -6.39 30.72 11.92
C TYR A 156 -6.79 31.45 13.21
N ILE A 157 -7.24 30.73 14.24
CA ILE A 157 -7.63 31.34 15.52
C ILE A 157 -6.42 31.90 16.27
N LEU A 158 -5.31 31.15 16.35
CA LEU A 158 -4.13 31.53 17.12
C LEU A 158 -3.42 32.77 16.52
N PHE A 159 -3.38 32.91 15.19
CA PHE A 159 -2.70 34.04 14.57
C PHE A 159 -3.61 35.27 14.37
N TYR A 160 -4.90 35.09 14.07
CA TYR A 160 -5.78 36.21 13.73
C TYR A 160 -6.78 36.60 14.83
N HIS A 161 -7.14 35.68 15.74
CA HIS A 161 -8.23 35.90 16.69
C HIS A 161 -7.85 35.70 18.16
N ILE A 162 -6.57 35.50 18.47
CA ILE A 162 -6.12 35.29 19.86
C ILE A 162 -6.46 36.47 20.80
N HIS A 163 -6.58 37.67 20.27
CA HIS A 163 -7.00 38.85 21.03
C HIS A 163 -8.48 38.79 21.47
N ARG A 164 -9.31 37.93 20.85
CA ARG A 164 -10.75 37.80 21.13
C ARG A 164 -11.00 36.88 22.33
N ARG A 165 -11.96 37.27 23.19
CA ARG A 165 -12.33 36.47 24.38
C ARG A 165 -12.95 35.11 24.03
N TRP A 166 -13.63 35.01 22.89
CA TRP A 166 -14.26 33.77 22.43
C TRP A 166 -13.26 32.73 21.90
N ALA A 167 -12.00 33.12 21.63
CA ALA A 167 -11.00 32.19 21.09
C ALA A 167 -10.72 31.02 22.02
N LEU A 168 -10.69 31.25 23.34
CA LEU A 168 -10.42 30.22 24.34
C LEU A 168 -11.51 29.12 24.37
N PRO A 169 -12.81 29.42 24.57
CA PRO A 169 -13.84 28.38 24.59
C PRO A 169 -13.97 27.66 23.25
N VAL A 170 -13.78 28.36 22.12
CA VAL A 170 -13.79 27.73 20.80
C VAL A 170 -12.65 26.72 20.65
N LEU A 171 -11.41 27.11 20.96
CA LEU A 171 -10.27 26.19 20.91
C LEU A 171 -10.41 25.02 21.89
N PHE A 172 -10.99 25.25 23.07
CA PHE A 172 -11.27 24.19 24.04
C PHE A 172 -12.23 23.14 23.47
N ILE A 173 -13.39 23.55 22.95
CA ILE A 173 -14.39 22.64 22.37
C ILE A 173 -13.79 21.92 21.16
N SER A 174 -13.11 22.64 20.27
CA SER A 174 -12.47 22.04 19.11
C SER A 174 -11.38 21.04 19.49
N GLN A 175 -10.64 21.27 20.57
CA GLN A 175 -9.64 20.33 21.06
C GLN A 175 -10.29 19.04 21.60
N ILE A 176 -11.40 19.15 22.35
CA ILE A 176 -12.14 17.96 22.82
C ILE A 176 -12.59 17.12 21.62
N LEU A 177 -13.16 17.77 20.59
CA LEU A 177 -13.56 17.07 19.37
C LEU A 177 -12.34 16.40 18.71
N TRP A 178 -11.24 17.13 18.52
CA TRP A 178 -10.04 16.61 17.88
C TRP A 178 -9.44 15.42 18.64
N THR A 179 -9.37 15.50 19.97
CA THR A 179 -8.85 14.44 20.85
C THR A 179 -9.58 13.11 20.69
N ASN A 180 -10.88 13.15 20.37
CA ASN A 180 -11.69 11.96 20.20
C ASN A 180 -11.80 11.48 18.73
N MET A 181 -11.14 12.18 17.80
CA MET A 181 -11.17 11.86 16.38
C MET A 181 -9.87 11.21 15.88
N HIS A 182 -8.70 11.70 16.27
CA HIS A 182 -7.44 11.22 15.71
C HIS A 182 -6.23 11.52 16.61
N GLY A 183 -5.23 10.64 16.62
CA GLY A 183 -4.05 10.73 17.49
C GLY A 183 -3.17 11.98 17.30
N PHE A 184 -3.29 12.71 16.19
CA PHE A 184 -2.54 13.97 15.99
C PHE A 184 -3.15 15.19 16.72
N PHE A 185 -4.13 15.00 17.60
CA PHE A 185 -4.65 16.05 18.47
C PHE A 185 -3.57 16.75 19.31
N ILE A 186 -2.42 16.09 19.55
CA ILE A 186 -1.26 16.65 20.27
C ILE A 186 -0.67 17.88 19.56
N LEU A 187 -0.93 18.04 18.26
CA LEU A 187 -0.52 19.22 17.51
C LEU A 187 -1.20 20.49 18.03
N GLY A 188 -2.42 20.43 18.58
CA GLY A 188 -3.10 21.59 19.16
C GLY A 188 -2.30 22.24 20.31
N PRO A 189 -2.06 21.52 21.42
CA PRO A 189 -1.17 21.98 22.48
C PRO A 189 0.25 22.26 21.98
N GLY A 190 0.77 21.48 21.04
CA GLY A 190 2.10 21.67 20.45
C GLY A 190 2.26 23.03 19.75
N LEU A 191 1.26 23.46 18.97
CA LEU A 191 1.23 24.80 18.35
C LEU A 191 1.28 25.89 19.41
N ALA A 192 0.41 25.81 20.41
CA ALA A 192 0.36 26.79 21.49
C ALA A 192 1.67 26.84 22.28
N LEU A 193 2.30 25.68 22.52
CA LEU A 193 3.59 25.58 23.21
C LEU A 193 4.73 26.25 22.42
N VAL A 194 4.81 26.01 21.11
CA VAL A 194 5.81 26.67 20.26
C VAL A 194 5.62 28.19 20.28
N LEU A 195 4.38 28.67 20.22
CA LEU A 195 4.07 30.11 20.31
C LEU A 195 4.40 30.69 21.68
N VAL A 196 4.15 29.98 22.79
CA VAL A 196 4.54 30.43 24.13
C VAL A 196 6.06 30.57 24.19
N GLY A 197 6.79 29.56 23.73
CA GLY A 197 8.27 29.56 23.73
C GLY A 197 8.86 30.67 22.86
N SER A 198 8.31 30.88 21.66
CA SER A 198 8.77 31.94 20.75
C SER A 198 8.50 33.34 21.33
N GLN A 199 7.33 33.56 21.92
CA GLN A 199 6.97 34.83 22.55
C GLN A 199 7.73 35.09 23.85
N TRP A 200 8.13 34.04 24.56
CA TRP A 200 9.05 34.11 25.70
C TRP A 200 10.45 34.53 25.24
N LEU A 201 10.99 33.91 24.18
CA LEU A 201 12.28 34.27 23.56
C LEU A 201 12.29 35.73 23.13
N LYS A 202 11.27 36.18 22.38
CA LYS A 202 11.12 37.58 21.94
C LYS A 202 11.17 38.59 23.11
N ARG A 203 10.80 38.18 24.33
CA ARG A 203 10.79 39.02 25.54
C ARG A 203 12.10 39.00 26.33
N HIS A 204 12.75 37.86 26.44
CA HIS A 204 13.83 37.64 27.41
C HIS A 204 15.22 37.49 26.78
N THR A 205 15.31 37.32 25.46
CA THR A 205 16.60 37.18 24.78
C THR A 205 16.75 38.27 23.70
N ARG A 206 17.97 38.77 23.54
CA ARG A 206 18.30 39.69 22.44
C ARG A 206 18.53 38.86 21.18
N LEU A 207 17.58 38.90 20.25
CA LEU A 207 17.66 38.19 18.98
C LEU A 207 18.35 39.05 17.92
N LEU A 208 18.68 38.43 16.78
CA LEU A 208 19.28 39.12 15.65
C LEU A 208 18.33 40.16 15.05
N TYR A 209 18.89 41.27 14.57
CA TYR A 209 18.16 42.34 13.88
C TYR A 209 16.90 42.80 14.65
N GLU A 210 15.76 42.93 13.97
CA GLU A 210 14.50 43.42 14.54
C GLU A 210 13.55 42.25 14.90
N TRP A 211 14.04 41.01 15.01
CA TRP A 211 13.20 39.82 15.20
C TRP A 211 12.38 39.83 16.49
N ASN A 212 12.88 40.51 17.54
CA ASN A 212 12.14 40.69 18.79
C ASN A 212 10.87 41.54 18.64
N GLN A 213 10.77 42.37 17.60
CA GLN A 213 9.67 43.31 17.39
C GLN A 213 8.60 42.79 16.43
N VAL A 214 8.93 41.81 15.58
CA VAL A 214 8.01 41.25 14.59
C VAL A 214 6.94 40.39 15.26
N ASP A 215 5.66 40.75 15.06
CA ASP A 215 4.49 40.04 15.60
C ASP A 215 4.66 39.65 17.08
N ARG A 216 5.22 40.56 17.88
CA ARG A 216 5.33 40.38 19.32
C ARG A 216 3.98 40.65 19.96
N PHE A 217 3.44 39.65 20.64
CA PHE A 217 2.15 39.76 21.34
C PHE A 217 2.25 40.77 22.48
N THR A 218 1.13 41.40 22.83
CA THR A 218 0.98 42.15 24.07
C THR A 218 1.05 41.20 25.29
N ASP A 219 1.30 41.73 26.48
CA ASP A 219 1.35 40.90 27.69
C ASP A 219 -0.01 40.31 28.08
N GLN A 220 -1.11 40.91 27.61
CA GLN A 220 -2.44 40.33 27.76
C GLN A 220 -2.62 39.13 26.81
N GLU A 221 -2.22 39.25 25.55
CA GLU A 221 -2.28 38.16 24.57
C GLU A 221 -1.34 37.01 24.95
N TYR A 222 -0.14 37.30 25.44
CA TYR A 222 0.79 36.29 25.92
C TYR A 222 0.24 35.51 27.13
N ARG A 223 -0.33 36.20 28.13
CA ARG A 223 -1.02 35.54 29.26
C ARG A 223 -2.22 34.71 28.79
N ARG A 224 -2.97 35.21 27.81
CA ARG A 224 -4.08 34.45 27.23
C ARG A 224 -3.59 33.20 26.49
N LEU A 225 -2.49 33.29 25.74
CA LEU A 225 -1.86 32.16 25.06
C LEU A 225 -1.42 31.09 26.07
N GLN A 226 -0.83 31.48 27.20
CA GLN A 226 -0.51 30.56 28.30
C GLN A 226 -1.77 29.88 28.86
N GLY A 227 -2.85 30.65 29.05
CA GLY A 227 -4.15 30.10 29.46
C GLY A 227 -4.74 29.14 28.43
N ILE A 228 -4.64 29.47 27.14
CA ILE A 228 -5.05 28.57 26.04
C ILE A 228 -4.25 27.27 26.10
N LEU A 229 -2.92 27.33 26.25
CA LEU A 229 -2.09 26.13 26.37
C LEU A 229 -2.56 25.22 27.52
N ALA A 230 -2.79 25.79 28.70
CA ALA A 230 -3.29 25.02 29.85
C ALA A 230 -4.65 24.36 29.56
N VAL A 231 -5.59 25.12 28.99
CA VAL A 231 -6.94 24.65 28.66
C VAL A 231 -6.92 23.59 27.56
N LEU A 232 -6.02 23.69 26.58
CA LEU A 232 -5.84 22.67 25.54
C LEU A 232 -5.29 21.37 26.12
N ILE A 233 -4.34 21.43 27.06
CA ILE A 233 -3.84 20.24 27.74
C ILE A 233 -4.96 19.57 28.55
N LEU A 234 -5.79 20.35 29.25
CA LEU A 234 -6.94 19.83 30.00
C LEU A 234 -8.01 19.23 29.07
N ALA A 235 -8.26 19.84 27.91
CA ALA A 235 -9.18 19.31 26.91
C ALA A 235 -8.77 17.91 26.42
N CYS A 236 -7.47 17.64 26.30
CA CYS A 236 -6.98 16.32 25.91
C CYS A 236 -7.37 15.21 26.90
N LEU A 237 -7.68 15.53 28.15
CA LEU A 237 -8.13 14.56 29.16
C LEU A 237 -9.61 14.18 29.00
N ILE A 238 -10.39 14.91 28.19
CA ILE A 238 -11.80 14.64 27.95
C ILE A 238 -11.92 13.63 26.81
N ASN A 239 -11.74 12.36 27.16
CA ASN A 239 -11.92 11.20 26.30
C ASN A 239 -12.33 9.96 27.15
N PRO A 240 -12.88 8.89 26.57
CA PRO A 240 -13.36 7.73 27.31
C PRO A 240 -12.32 7.06 28.22
N LEU A 241 -11.02 7.23 27.93
CA LEU A 241 -9.91 6.61 28.64
C LEU A 241 -9.12 7.62 29.50
N GLY A 242 -9.60 8.86 29.61
CA GLY A 242 -8.98 9.93 30.39
C GLY A 242 -7.49 10.13 30.08
N LEU A 243 -6.65 9.87 31.07
CA LEU A 243 -5.20 10.05 30.97
C LEU A 243 -4.56 9.11 29.94
N GLU A 244 -5.02 7.86 29.85
CA GLU A 244 -4.42 6.87 28.94
C GLU A 244 -4.64 7.26 27.48
N GLY A 245 -5.84 7.74 27.14
CA GLY A 245 -6.14 8.28 25.81
C GLY A 245 -5.34 9.55 25.51
N ALA A 246 -5.15 10.43 26.49
CA ALA A 246 -4.36 11.65 26.32
C ALA A 246 -2.86 11.37 26.09
N TRP A 247 -2.33 10.32 26.75
CA TRP A 247 -0.93 9.92 26.66
C TRP A 247 -0.62 9.06 25.43
N TYR A 248 -1.65 8.45 24.81
CA TYR A 248 -1.51 7.50 23.71
C TYR A 248 -0.59 7.96 22.56
N PRO A 249 -0.70 9.18 22.00
CA PRO A 249 0.16 9.60 20.89
C PRO A 249 1.65 9.61 21.25
N LEU A 250 1.97 9.99 22.50
CA LEU A 250 3.35 10.01 23.00
C LEU A 250 3.87 8.59 23.23
N LYS A 251 3.01 7.67 23.70
CA LYS A 251 3.35 6.25 23.85
C LYS A 251 3.73 5.63 22.50
N ILE A 252 2.93 5.88 21.46
CA ILE A 252 3.22 5.40 20.11
C ILE A 252 4.53 5.98 19.59
N LEU A 253 4.76 7.29 19.73
CA LEU A 253 6.04 7.93 19.34
C LEU A 253 7.27 7.28 19.99
N GLY A 254 7.17 6.86 21.26
CA GLY A 254 8.25 6.13 21.94
C GLY A 254 8.50 4.71 21.42
N HIS A 255 7.44 3.98 21.07
CA HIS A 255 7.53 2.59 20.55
C HIS A 255 7.95 2.54 19.08
N LEU A 256 7.88 3.67 18.35
CA LEU A 256 8.33 3.78 16.96
C LEU A 256 9.86 3.73 16.78
N SER A 257 10.67 3.50 17.82
CA SER A 257 12.13 3.57 17.75
C SER A 257 12.88 2.23 17.57
N SER A 258 12.29 1.09 17.96
CA SER A 258 12.97 -0.23 17.89
C SER A 258 12.16 -1.32 17.17
N GLU A 259 10.93 -1.61 17.59
CA GLU A 259 10.08 -2.70 17.05
C GLU A 259 9.37 -2.35 15.73
N SER A 260 9.13 -1.06 15.50
CA SER A 260 8.36 -0.54 14.37
C SER A 260 9.03 -0.68 12.99
N LYS A 261 10.34 -0.96 12.94
CA LYS A 261 11.12 -0.95 11.69
C LYS A 261 10.55 -1.88 10.62
N ILE A 262 9.91 -2.97 11.03
CA ILE A 262 9.27 -3.93 10.13
C ILE A 262 8.03 -3.31 9.46
N PHE A 263 7.19 -2.62 10.24
CA PHE A 263 6.03 -1.88 9.71
C PHE A 263 6.46 -0.71 8.83
N PHE A 264 7.45 0.06 9.26
CA PHE A 264 8.04 1.16 8.47
C PHE A 264 8.63 0.70 7.14
N ALA A 265 9.14 -0.53 7.06
CA ALA A 265 9.69 -1.08 5.82
C ALA A 265 8.59 -1.52 4.84
N LYS A 266 7.47 -2.06 5.33
CA LYS A 266 6.40 -2.65 4.50
C LYS A 266 5.25 -1.67 4.18
N ILE A 267 4.95 -0.71 5.05
CA ILE A 267 3.87 0.26 4.86
C ILE A 267 4.40 1.55 4.22
N LEU A 268 4.02 1.80 2.97
CA LEU A 268 4.53 2.92 2.18
C LEU A 268 4.35 4.28 2.87
N GLU A 269 3.21 4.53 3.50
CA GLU A 269 2.91 5.84 4.10
C GLU A 269 3.77 6.19 5.33
N LEU A 270 4.38 5.18 5.96
CA LEU A 270 5.26 5.35 7.11
C LEU A 270 6.72 5.62 6.68
N GLN A 271 7.09 5.32 5.44
CA GLN A 271 8.46 5.50 4.95
C GLN A 271 8.89 6.97 4.93
N LYS A 272 10.21 7.20 4.98
CA LYS A 272 10.79 8.54 4.90
C LYS A 272 10.63 9.09 3.47
N PRO A 273 10.24 10.37 3.31
CA PRO A 273 9.99 10.96 1.99
C PRO A 273 11.27 11.35 1.22
N VAL A 274 12.44 11.33 1.87
CA VAL A 274 13.73 11.71 1.28
C VAL A 274 14.70 10.53 1.39
N ASP A 275 15.20 10.07 0.24
CA ASP A 275 16.34 9.17 0.18
C ASP A 275 17.63 9.97 0.32
N TRP A 276 18.37 9.73 1.40
CA TRP A 276 19.63 10.41 1.68
C TRP A 276 20.78 10.04 0.75
N ARG A 277 20.62 8.99 -0.08
CA ARG A 277 21.59 8.68 -1.15
C ARG A 277 21.47 9.65 -2.32
N HIS A 278 20.27 10.15 -2.57
CA HIS A 278 19.97 11.09 -3.65
C HIS A 278 19.08 12.24 -3.15
N PRO A 279 19.57 13.06 -2.20
CA PRO A 279 18.74 14.06 -1.51
C PRO A 279 18.20 15.15 -2.45
N LEU A 280 18.88 15.37 -3.58
CA LEU A 280 18.50 16.35 -4.61
C LEU A 280 17.64 15.76 -5.73
N ALA A 281 17.30 14.46 -5.70
CA ALA A 281 16.38 13.88 -6.67
C ALA A 281 15.04 14.62 -6.63
N LEU A 282 14.54 15.09 -7.77
CA LEU A 282 13.29 15.84 -7.84
C LEU A 282 12.05 14.95 -7.73
N THR A 283 12.19 13.65 -8.02
CA THR A 283 11.13 12.65 -7.91
C THR A 283 11.54 11.54 -6.93
N PRO A 284 10.59 10.99 -6.15
CA PRO A 284 9.19 11.40 -5.98
C PRO A 284 9.05 12.72 -5.15
N TYR A 285 7.81 13.23 -5.06
CA TYR A 285 7.41 14.38 -4.21
C TYR A 285 7.93 15.77 -4.60
N LEU A 286 8.00 16.07 -5.91
CA LEU A 286 8.45 17.37 -6.43
C LEU A 286 7.80 18.58 -5.74
N HIS A 287 6.46 18.61 -5.64
CA HIS A 287 5.72 19.75 -5.08
C HIS A 287 6.05 20.03 -3.60
N TYR A 288 6.24 18.97 -2.81
CA TYR A 288 6.69 19.08 -1.42
C TYR A 288 8.11 19.65 -1.33
N LYS A 289 9.03 19.17 -2.17
CA LYS A 289 10.41 19.68 -2.21
C LYS A 289 10.47 21.14 -2.64
N LEU A 290 9.65 21.54 -3.62
CA LEU A 290 9.48 22.95 -4.00
C LEU A 290 8.93 23.79 -2.84
N LEU A 291 7.96 23.28 -2.09
CA LEU A 291 7.44 23.98 -0.90
C LEU A 291 8.53 24.18 0.16
N ILE A 292 9.41 23.21 0.41
CA ILE A 292 10.56 23.37 1.33
C ILE A 292 11.43 24.54 0.85
N VAL A 293 11.86 24.50 -0.42
CA VAL A 293 12.78 25.50 -0.98
C VAL A 293 12.15 26.89 -0.98
N ILE A 294 10.92 27.03 -1.49
CA ILE A 294 10.26 28.33 -1.60
C ILE A 294 9.96 28.93 -0.22
N SER A 295 9.47 28.11 0.73
CA SER A 295 9.22 28.60 2.09
C SER A 295 10.50 28.96 2.82
N PHE A 296 11.58 28.19 2.67
CA PHE A 296 12.89 28.54 3.22
C PHE A 296 13.43 29.86 2.62
N LEU A 297 13.42 30.00 1.30
CA LEU A 297 13.88 31.21 0.62
C LEU A 297 13.04 32.44 0.99
N SER A 298 11.76 32.26 1.31
CA SER A 298 10.87 33.36 1.68
C SER A 298 11.32 34.10 2.96
N PHE A 299 12.00 33.44 3.90
CA PHE A 299 12.55 34.10 5.10
C PHE A 299 13.64 35.14 4.76
N PHE A 300 14.33 34.98 3.63
CA PHE A 300 15.41 35.89 3.22
C PHE A 300 14.90 37.14 2.52
N ILE A 301 13.63 37.17 2.10
CA ILE A 301 12.97 38.36 1.52
C ILE A 301 13.04 39.53 2.50
N ASN A 302 12.83 39.26 3.78
CA ASN A 302 12.94 40.25 4.85
C ASN A 302 13.83 39.76 5.99
N ARG A 303 15.10 39.41 5.68
CA ARG A 303 16.05 38.82 6.64
C ARG A 303 16.24 39.61 7.95
N ARG A 304 15.95 40.92 7.95
CA ARG A 304 16.03 41.79 9.15
C ARG A 304 14.80 41.68 10.05
N LYS A 305 13.66 41.21 9.54
CA LYS A 305 12.37 41.09 10.22
C LYS A 305 11.77 39.69 10.06
N ILE A 306 12.53 38.66 10.42
CA ILE A 306 12.01 37.29 10.41
C ILE A 306 11.01 37.10 11.55
N ASN A 307 9.83 36.56 11.25
CA ASN A 307 8.88 36.14 12.27
C ASN A 307 9.36 34.81 12.91
N LEU A 308 9.83 34.90 14.16
CA LEU A 308 10.33 33.74 14.91
C LEU A 308 9.27 32.65 15.14
N ASP A 309 8.00 33.03 15.30
CA ASP A 309 6.91 32.09 15.54
C ASP A 309 6.76 31.15 14.34
N LEU A 310 6.78 31.73 13.14
CA LEU A 310 6.71 31.00 11.87
C LEU A 310 7.98 30.22 11.57
N LEU A 311 9.17 30.74 11.93
CA LEU A 311 10.43 30.02 11.76
C LEU A 311 10.47 28.73 12.58
N LEU A 312 10.06 28.82 13.86
CA LEU A 312 10.04 27.65 14.75
C LEU A 312 8.97 26.65 14.33
N LEU A 313 7.77 27.12 13.99
CA LEU A 313 6.71 26.25 13.46
C LEU A 313 7.15 25.57 12.16
N TRP A 314 7.75 26.32 11.23
CA TRP A 314 8.30 25.77 9.99
C TRP A 314 9.33 24.66 10.26
N ALA A 315 10.26 24.89 11.19
CA ALA A 315 11.29 23.91 11.54
C ALA A 315 10.68 22.65 12.17
N VAL A 316 9.74 22.81 13.11
CA VAL A 316 9.06 21.68 13.76
C VAL A 316 8.28 20.84 12.74
N PHE A 317 7.48 21.48 11.88
CA PHE A 317 6.71 20.77 10.87
C PHE A 317 7.59 20.16 9.78
N LEU A 318 8.75 20.75 9.45
CA LEU A 318 9.71 20.15 8.53
C LEU A 318 10.31 18.86 9.11
N VAL A 319 10.73 18.90 10.37
CA VAL A 319 11.24 17.69 11.05
C VAL A 319 10.15 16.62 11.13
N PHE A 320 8.92 17.03 11.44
CA PHE A 320 7.76 16.13 11.47
C PHE A 320 7.43 15.55 10.09
N SER A 321 7.51 16.32 9.00
CA SER A 321 7.25 15.79 7.66
C SER A 321 8.35 14.88 7.14
N LEU A 322 9.59 15.06 7.58
CA LEU A 322 10.71 14.17 7.23
C LEU A 322 10.64 12.79 7.91
N SER A 323 9.79 12.62 8.94
CA SER A 323 9.66 11.33 9.62
C SER A 323 8.83 10.31 8.84
N ALA A 324 7.82 10.74 8.08
CA ALA A 324 6.92 9.85 7.34
C ALA A 324 6.21 10.57 6.17
N ILE A 325 5.95 9.85 5.06
CA ILE A 325 5.22 10.37 3.88
C ILE A 325 3.81 10.86 4.22
N ARG A 326 3.11 10.23 5.18
CA ARG A 326 1.79 10.71 5.62
C ARG A 326 1.80 12.12 6.24
N ASN A 327 2.97 12.60 6.70
CA ASN A 327 3.11 13.89 7.36
C ASN A 327 3.34 15.06 6.39
N LEU A 328 3.49 14.80 5.08
CA LEU A 328 3.83 15.83 4.08
C LEU A 328 2.81 16.97 4.00
N ALA A 329 1.52 16.66 4.09
CA ALA A 329 0.44 17.65 4.01
C ALA A 329 0.49 18.67 5.17
N TYR A 330 0.87 18.24 6.37
CA TYR A 330 0.99 19.10 7.55
C TYR A 330 2.06 20.19 7.33
N PHE A 331 3.23 19.80 6.79
CA PHE A 331 4.25 20.76 6.40
C PHE A 331 3.81 21.63 5.23
N ALA A 332 3.14 21.07 4.22
CA ALA A 332 2.68 21.85 3.06
C ALA A 332 1.76 23.01 3.48
N PHE A 333 0.87 22.81 4.45
CA PHE A 333 0.01 23.85 5.00
C PHE A 333 0.79 24.91 5.77
N MET A 334 1.77 24.49 6.58
CA MET A 334 2.67 25.41 7.27
C MET A 334 3.52 26.22 6.28
N ALA A 335 4.09 25.58 5.27
CA ALA A 335 4.86 26.21 4.21
C ALA A 335 4.03 27.23 3.44
N TYR A 336 2.77 26.91 3.13
CA TYR A 336 1.83 27.86 2.53
C TYR A 336 1.65 29.11 3.39
N PHE A 337 1.41 28.94 4.70
CA PHE A 337 1.23 30.06 5.60
C PHE A 337 2.50 30.92 5.72
N VAL A 338 3.68 30.28 5.85
CA VAL A 338 4.99 30.94 5.88
C VAL A 338 5.25 31.75 4.60
N ILE A 339 5.06 31.13 3.42
CA ILE A 339 5.25 31.79 2.13
C ILE A 339 4.32 33.00 2.04
N PHE A 340 3.05 32.83 2.41
CA PHE A 340 2.09 33.93 2.38
C PHE A 340 2.50 35.09 3.29
N VAL A 341 2.81 34.85 4.56
CA VAL A 341 3.17 35.92 5.51
C VAL A 341 4.45 36.64 5.06
N ASN A 342 5.47 35.91 4.63
CA ASN A 342 6.74 36.49 4.19
C ASN A 342 6.63 37.27 2.86
N THR A 343 5.62 36.96 2.03
CA THR A 343 5.44 37.60 0.71
C THR A 343 4.26 38.58 0.64
N SER A 344 3.37 38.58 1.63
CA SER A 344 2.19 39.48 1.65
C SER A 344 2.59 40.94 1.89
N GLY A 345 3.66 41.18 2.64
CA GLY A 345 4.26 42.50 2.88
C GLY A 345 5.15 43.03 1.75
N LEU A 346 5.45 42.21 0.72
CA LEU A 346 6.13 42.69 -0.48
C LEU A 346 5.20 43.61 -1.25
N LEU A 347 5.28 44.91 -0.98
CA LEU A 347 4.80 45.92 -1.90
C LEU A 347 5.57 45.76 -3.22
N ALA A 348 4.90 45.95 -4.36
CA ALA A 348 5.54 45.93 -5.68
C ALA A 348 6.71 46.96 -5.79
N GLU A 349 6.80 47.87 -4.83
CA GLU A 349 7.86 48.87 -4.62
C GLU A 349 9.12 48.34 -3.89
N GLN A 350 9.12 47.13 -3.33
CA GLN A 350 10.29 46.58 -2.61
C GLN A 350 11.04 45.52 -3.44
N ALA A 351 10.38 44.90 -4.42
CA ALA A 351 11.03 44.00 -5.36
C ALA A 351 11.77 44.81 -6.44
N ALA A 352 13.08 45.03 -6.26
CA ALA A 352 13.92 45.80 -7.18
C ALA A 352 13.79 45.34 -8.65
N LEU A 353 13.62 44.03 -8.90
CA LEU A 353 13.39 43.44 -10.22
C LEU A 353 12.02 43.82 -10.83
N LEU A 354 10.99 44.07 -10.02
CA LEU A 354 9.65 44.46 -10.46
C LEU A 354 9.49 45.98 -10.67
N LYS A 355 10.48 46.80 -10.26
CA LYS A 355 10.50 48.25 -10.51
C LYS A 355 10.84 48.59 -11.97
N ALA A 356 11.61 47.74 -12.65
CA ALA A 356 11.97 47.92 -14.05
C ALA A 356 10.81 47.66 -15.02
N VAL A 357 9.70 47.12 -14.53
CA VAL A 357 8.54 46.68 -15.32
C VAL A 357 7.34 47.57 -15.02
N SER A 358 6.69 48.11 -16.05
CA SER A 358 5.50 48.96 -15.89
C SER A 358 4.36 48.23 -15.16
N ALA A 359 3.51 48.97 -14.45
CA ALA A 359 2.36 48.39 -13.72
C ALA A 359 1.48 47.54 -14.65
N LYS A 360 1.22 48.03 -15.86
CA LYS A 360 0.60 47.28 -16.96
C LYS A 360 1.22 45.91 -17.19
N MET A 361 2.54 45.84 -17.39
CA MET A 361 3.22 44.57 -17.68
C MET A 361 3.20 43.62 -16.50
N ARG A 362 3.27 44.12 -15.25
CA ARG A 362 3.10 43.27 -14.06
C ARG A 362 1.72 42.59 -14.03
N HIS A 363 0.66 43.32 -14.37
CA HIS A 363 -0.68 42.76 -14.46
C HIS A 363 -0.81 41.74 -15.61
N ILE A 364 -0.17 41.99 -16.75
CA ILE A 364 -0.13 41.05 -17.88
C ILE A 364 0.63 39.77 -17.51
N PHE A 365 1.82 39.86 -16.93
CA PHE A 365 2.56 38.67 -16.47
C PHE A 365 1.77 37.88 -15.42
N SER A 366 1.14 38.58 -14.47
CA SER A 366 0.28 37.93 -13.47
C SER A 366 -0.91 37.23 -14.12
N LEU A 367 -1.55 37.86 -15.10
CA LEU A 367 -2.64 37.28 -15.88
C LEU A 367 -2.19 36.02 -16.63
N LEU A 368 -1.03 36.06 -17.31
CA LEU A 368 -0.49 34.91 -18.05
C LEU A 368 -0.22 33.72 -17.14
N ILE A 369 0.41 33.94 -15.98
CA ILE A 369 0.66 32.87 -14.99
C ILE A 369 -0.67 32.26 -14.53
N LYS A 370 -1.68 33.09 -14.22
CA LYS A 370 -3.01 32.62 -13.79
C LYS A 370 -3.70 31.82 -14.89
N ILE A 371 -3.63 32.25 -16.14
CA ILE A 371 -4.19 31.51 -17.29
C ILE A 371 -3.48 30.16 -17.44
N VAL A 372 -2.15 30.12 -17.34
CA VAL A 372 -1.40 28.85 -17.39
C VAL A 372 -1.84 27.91 -16.28
N ILE A 373 -2.02 28.42 -15.05
CA ILE A 373 -2.55 27.62 -13.93
C ILE A 373 -3.96 27.10 -14.28
N VAL A 374 -4.87 27.95 -14.75
CA VAL A 374 -6.24 27.54 -15.11
C VAL A 374 -6.24 26.47 -16.21
N LEU A 375 -5.45 26.66 -17.27
CA LEU A 375 -5.33 25.70 -18.36
C LEU A 375 -4.76 24.37 -17.85
N TYR A 376 -3.75 24.40 -16.99
CA TYR A 376 -3.19 23.20 -16.38
C TYR A 376 -4.22 22.48 -15.49
N LEU A 377 -4.98 23.21 -14.68
CA LEU A 377 -6.03 22.63 -13.83
C LEU A 377 -7.13 21.99 -14.68
N ALA A 378 -7.54 22.63 -15.78
CA ALA A 378 -8.54 22.10 -16.70
C ALA A 378 -8.04 20.84 -17.43
N ASP A 379 -6.82 20.86 -17.94
CA ASP A 379 -6.16 19.74 -18.59
C ASP A 379 -5.95 18.56 -17.62
N TYR A 380 -5.52 18.83 -16.40
CA TYR A 380 -5.41 17.82 -15.34
C TYR A 380 -6.78 17.24 -14.99
N GLY A 381 -7.80 18.07 -14.77
CA GLY A 381 -9.16 17.62 -14.49
C GLY A 381 -9.75 16.77 -15.61
N THR A 382 -9.45 17.12 -16.86
CA THR A 382 -9.85 16.33 -18.05
C THR A 382 -9.15 14.98 -18.09
N ARG A 383 -7.83 14.91 -17.83
CA ARG A 383 -7.15 13.61 -17.70
C ARG A 383 -7.72 12.76 -16.57
N LEU A 384 -8.07 13.39 -15.46
CA LEU A 384 -8.67 12.71 -14.32
C LEU A 384 -10.08 12.20 -14.66
N SER A 385 -10.90 12.95 -15.42
CA SER A 385 -12.22 12.48 -15.86
C SER A 385 -12.15 11.28 -16.82
N TYR A 386 -11.02 11.10 -17.50
CA TYR A 386 -10.72 9.91 -18.29
C TYR A 386 -10.07 8.78 -17.47
N SER A 387 -9.83 8.93 -16.16
CA SER A 387 -9.43 7.78 -15.34
C SER A 387 -10.64 6.87 -15.10
N GLY A 388 -10.41 5.56 -15.10
CA GLY A 388 -11.47 4.57 -15.04
C GLY A 388 -10.92 3.16 -15.17
N TYR A 389 -11.77 2.18 -14.90
CA TYR A 389 -11.50 0.78 -15.20
C TYR A 389 -12.67 0.14 -15.89
N TYR A 390 -12.44 -1.04 -16.45
CA TYR A 390 -13.50 -1.82 -17.08
C TYR A 390 -14.03 -2.85 -16.10
N ASP A 391 -15.34 -2.79 -15.86
CA ASP A 391 -16.06 -3.79 -15.10
C ASP A 391 -16.55 -4.88 -16.06
N PHE A 392 -15.93 -6.05 -15.95
CA PHE A 392 -16.18 -7.20 -16.82
C PHE A 392 -17.51 -7.91 -16.55
N ASP A 393 -18.19 -7.59 -15.45
CA ASP A 393 -19.46 -8.22 -15.12
C ASP A 393 -20.63 -7.45 -15.70
N THR A 394 -20.51 -6.11 -15.70
CA THR A 394 -21.49 -5.20 -16.30
C THR A 394 -21.16 -4.82 -17.75
N TYR A 395 -19.94 -5.11 -18.21
CA TYR A 395 -19.39 -4.67 -19.51
C TYR A 395 -19.41 -3.15 -19.68
N GLN A 396 -19.18 -2.41 -18.58
CA GLN A 396 -19.19 -0.96 -18.56
C GLN A 396 -17.86 -0.41 -18.09
N ARG A 397 -17.45 0.72 -18.67
CA ARG A 397 -16.36 1.52 -18.12
C ARG A 397 -16.86 2.19 -16.85
N LYS A 398 -16.30 1.83 -15.71
CA LYS A 398 -16.55 2.47 -14.42
C LYS A 398 -15.61 3.66 -14.26
N SER A 399 -16.22 4.76 -13.88
CA SER A 399 -15.55 5.96 -13.39
C SER A 399 -14.82 5.66 -12.09
N GLU A 400 -13.65 6.25 -11.85
CA GLU A 400 -13.01 6.22 -10.52
C GLU A 400 -13.59 7.29 -9.57
N PHE A 401 -14.75 7.85 -9.87
CA PHE A 401 -15.44 8.84 -9.06
C PHE A 401 -16.73 8.28 -8.47
N GLY A 402 -16.96 8.54 -7.18
CA GLY A 402 -18.11 8.03 -6.45
C GLY A 402 -18.00 6.53 -6.10
N GLY A 403 -18.80 6.09 -5.12
CA GLY A 403 -18.93 4.68 -4.78
C GLY A 403 -17.69 4.00 -4.17
N VAL A 404 -17.71 2.66 -4.20
CA VAL A 404 -16.67 1.77 -3.67
C VAL A 404 -15.94 1.09 -4.81
N SER A 405 -14.62 1.06 -4.75
CA SER A 405 -13.80 0.45 -5.79
C SER A 405 -13.96 -1.06 -5.86
N LEU A 406 -14.46 -1.57 -6.99
CA LEU A 406 -14.68 -3.02 -7.19
C LEU A 406 -13.39 -3.82 -7.44
N ARG A 407 -12.29 -3.11 -7.73
CA ARG A 407 -10.98 -3.71 -8.02
C ARG A 407 -9.98 -3.63 -6.86
N ASN A 408 -10.33 -2.92 -5.78
CA ASN A 408 -9.47 -2.75 -4.60
C ASN A 408 -10.00 -3.47 -3.37
N PHE A 409 -11.17 -4.10 -3.44
CA PHE A 409 -11.72 -4.91 -2.36
C PHE A 409 -12.18 -6.27 -2.86
N PRO A 410 -12.07 -7.33 -2.04
CA PRO A 410 -12.57 -8.64 -2.39
C PRO A 410 -14.06 -8.77 -2.14
N TYR A 411 -14.85 -7.90 -2.79
CA TYR A 411 -16.27 -7.75 -2.49
C TYR A 411 -17.08 -9.02 -2.79
N ARG A 412 -16.71 -9.82 -3.81
CA ARG A 412 -17.45 -11.03 -4.17
C ARG A 412 -17.20 -12.16 -3.21
N ALA A 413 -15.93 -12.34 -2.84
CA ALA A 413 -15.54 -13.32 -1.84
C ALA A 413 -16.25 -13.04 -0.51
N VAL A 414 -16.33 -11.77 -0.11
CA VAL A 414 -17.03 -11.38 1.13
C VAL A 414 -18.55 -11.46 0.99
N ASP A 415 -19.12 -11.11 -0.16
CA ASP A 415 -20.55 -11.33 -0.43
C ASP A 415 -20.91 -12.81 -0.34
N PHE A 416 -20.06 -13.71 -0.84
CA PHE A 416 -20.23 -15.15 -0.66
C PHE A 416 -20.26 -15.56 0.81
N LEU A 417 -19.37 -15.02 1.66
CA LEU A 417 -19.36 -15.29 3.10
C LEU A 417 -20.66 -14.83 3.78
N VAL A 418 -21.10 -13.60 3.47
CA VAL A 418 -22.28 -12.98 4.09
C VAL A 418 -23.57 -13.67 3.62
N GLN A 419 -23.73 -13.92 2.33
CA GLN A 419 -24.94 -14.53 1.75
C GLN A 419 -25.17 -15.96 2.22
N ASN A 420 -24.10 -16.71 2.52
CA ASN A 420 -24.18 -18.07 3.04
C ASN A 420 -24.08 -18.13 4.57
N ASN A 421 -24.13 -16.98 5.26
CA ASN A 421 -24.11 -16.87 6.72
C ASN A 421 -22.97 -17.69 7.36
N ILE A 422 -21.79 -17.67 6.74
CA ILE A 422 -20.63 -18.42 7.19
C ILE A 422 -20.10 -17.79 8.50
N LYS A 423 -19.75 -18.64 9.46
CA LYS A 423 -19.27 -18.23 10.79
C LYS A 423 -17.96 -18.92 11.13
N GLY A 424 -17.12 -18.24 11.91
CA GLY A 424 -15.90 -18.82 12.46
C GLY A 424 -14.72 -17.84 12.52
N ASN A 425 -13.58 -18.36 12.96
CA ASN A 425 -12.32 -17.66 12.96
C ASN A 425 -11.60 -17.86 11.63
N PHE A 426 -11.22 -16.78 10.96
CA PHE A 426 -10.65 -16.82 9.63
C PHE A 426 -9.18 -16.38 9.62
N PHE A 427 -8.31 -17.20 9.04
CA PHE A 427 -6.96 -16.78 8.67
C PHE A 427 -7.03 -15.95 7.38
N ASN A 428 -6.53 -14.72 7.43
CA ASN A 428 -6.57 -13.77 6.32
C ASN A 428 -5.27 -12.99 6.21
N ASP A 429 -5.05 -12.33 5.07
CA ASP A 429 -3.95 -11.38 4.91
C ASP A 429 -4.25 -10.03 5.57
N PHE A 430 -3.19 -9.26 5.83
CA PHE A 430 -3.25 -7.95 6.47
C PHE A 430 -4.20 -6.96 5.77
N ASN A 431 -4.23 -6.94 4.43
CA ASN A 431 -5.01 -5.94 3.67
C ASN A 431 -6.50 -6.29 3.64
N SER A 432 -6.86 -7.57 3.61
CA SER A 432 -8.27 -8.00 3.57
C SER A 432 -8.98 -7.92 4.93
N GLY A 433 -8.23 -7.86 6.04
CA GLY A 433 -8.78 -7.96 7.39
C GLY A 433 -9.79 -6.88 7.75
N ALA A 434 -9.45 -5.61 7.52
CA ALA A 434 -10.35 -4.50 7.82
C ALA A 434 -11.65 -4.58 7.00
N TYR A 435 -11.56 -4.97 5.72
CA TYR A 435 -12.72 -5.15 4.84
C TYR A 435 -13.65 -6.27 5.33
N LEU A 436 -13.08 -7.42 5.70
CA LEU A 436 -13.81 -8.54 6.31
C LEU A 436 -14.54 -8.11 7.59
N VAL A 437 -13.87 -7.37 8.47
CA VAL A 437 -14.47 -6.85 9.70
C VAL A 437 -15.65 -5.92 9.39
N GLY A 438 -15.48 -4.97 8.45
CA GLY A 438 -16.54 -4.05 8.03
C GLY A 438 -17.83 -4.74 7.62
N ARG A 439 -17.71 -5.83 6.87
CA ARG A 439 -18.81 -6.49 6.14
C ARG A 439 -19.35 -7.76 6.80
N ALA A 440 -18.52 -8.53 7.49
CA ALA A 440 -18.86 -9.87 7.97
C ALA A 440 -18.81 -10.04 9.49
N PHE A 441 -18.32 -9.05 10.24
CA PHE A 441 -18.41 -9.05 11.71
C PHE A 441 -19.88 -8.87 12.17
N PRO A 442 -20.39 -9.67 13.14
CA PRO A 442 -19.65 -10.54 14.07
C PRO A 442 -19.54 -12.01 13.66
N ASN A 443 -20.12 -12.42 12.52
CA ASN A 443 -20.11 -13.81 12.08
C ASN A 443 -18.68 -14.32 11.81
N ILE A 444 -17.84 -13.46 11.23
CA ILE A 444 -16.43 -13.74 10.94
C ILE A 444 -15.55 -12.92 11.88
N LYS A 445 -14.64 -13.60 12.57
CA LYS A 445 -13.55 -12.98 13.33
C LYS A 445 -12.24 -13.15 12.57
N VAL A 446 -11.54 -12.05 12.35
CA VAL A 446 -10.31 -12.03 11.55
C VAL A 446 -9.09 -12.42 12.36
N PHE A 447 -8.09 -12.99 11.69
CA PHE A 447 -6.80 -13.32 12.27
C PHE A 447 -5.90 -12.08 12.44
N ILE A 448 -5.96 -11.16 11.47
CA ILE A 448 -5.19 -9.91 11.47
C ILE A 448 -5.97 -8.80 10.74
N ASP A 449 -5.73 -7.54 11.13
CA ASP A 449 -6.24 -6.33 10.47
C ASP A 449 -5.24 -5.17 10.60
N GLY A 450 -5.64 -3.97 10.16
CA GLY A 450 -4.79 -2.77 10.08
C GLY A 450 -4.28 -2.18 11.42
N ARG A 451 -4.74 -2.66 12.58
CA ARG A 451 -4.35 -2.12 13.91
C ARG A 451 -2.96 -2.56 14.37
N THR A 452 -1.93 -2.08 13.69
CA THR A 452 -0.51 -2.47 13.93
C THR A 452 -0.06 -2.33 15.39
N GLU A 453 -0.57 -1.33 16.12
CA GLU A 453 -0.30 -1.06 17.53
C GLU A 453 -0.84 -2.14 18.47
N LEU A 454 -1.88 -2.85 18.05
CA LEU A 454 -2.50 -3.94 18.82
C LEU A 454 -1.74 -5.26 18.62
N TYR A 455 -1.32 -5.54 17.39
CA TYR A 455 -0.70 -6.82 17.05
C TYR A 455 0.78 -6.90 17.44
N GLY A 456 1.54 -5.82 17.22
CA GLY A 456 2.98 -5.77 17.47
C GLY A 456 3.83 -6.49 16.41
N ALA A 457 5.15 -6.26 16.46
CA ALA A 457 6.08 -6.71 15.42
C ALA A 457 6.29 -8.23 15.40
N GLU A 458 6.40 -8.86 16.58
CA GLU A 458 6.62 -10.31 16.70
C GLU A 458 5.47 -11.12 16.09
N PHE A 459 4.22 -10.70 16.34
CA PHE A 459 3.04 -11.32 15.75
C PHE A 459 3.06 -11.19 14.22
N PHE A 460 3.46 -10.02 13.71
CA PHE A 460 3.52 -9.76 12.28
C PHE A 460 4.58 -10.61 11.58
N ASP A 461 5.75 -10.82 12.19
CA ASP A 461 6.78 -11.71 11.65
C ASP A 461 6.30 -13.16 11.59
N ARG A 462 5.61 -13.62 12.65
CA ARG A 462 5.02 -14.97 12.67
C ARG A 462 3.91 -15.12 11.63
N GLN A 463 3.09 -14.09 11.43
CA GLN A 463 2.07 -14.05 10.38
C GLN A 463 2.71 -14.08 8.98
N ASP A 464 3.79 -13.33 8.74
CA ASP A 464 4.50 -13.29 7.46
C ASP A 464 5.14 -14.67 7.15
N LEU A 465 5.67 -15.37 8.16
CA LEU A 465 6.15 -16.75 8.01
C LEU A 465 5.02 -17.70 7.59
N ALA A 466 3.88 -17.66 8.29
CA ALA A 466 2.72 -18.49 7.95
C ALA A 466 2.17 -18.16 6.55
N TRP A 467 2.03 -16.86 6.23
CA TRP A 467 1.59 -16.42 4.91
C TRP A 467 2.52 -16.92 3.82
N ARG A 468 3.84 -16.94 4.03
CA ARG A 468 4.83 -17.46 3.08
C ARG A 468 4.87 -18.99 2.99
N GLY A 469 4.05 -19.71 3.76
CA GLY A 469 3.96 -21.18 3.73
C GLY A 469 4.97 -21.88 4.63
N ASP A 470 5.38 -21.28 5.76
CA ASP A 470 5.98 -22.04 6.85
C ASP A 470 4.92 -22.94 7.48
N LYS A 471 4.97 -24.24 7.15
CA LYS A 471 3.95 -25.22 7.51
C LYS A 471 3.80 -25.38 9.02
N LYS A 472 4.93 -25.48 9.73
CA LYS A 472 4.93 -25.64 11.19
C LYS A 472 4.27 -24.45 11.86
N VAL A 473 4.66 -23.23 11.46
CA VAL A 473 4.08 -22.00 12.03
C VAL A 473 2.60 -21.87 11.68
N PHE A 474 2.21 -22.23 10.45
CA PHE A 474 0.81 -22.22 10.01
C PHE A 474 -0.06 -23.20 10.81
N ASP A 475 0.37 -24.46 10.97
CA ASP A 475 -0.36 -25.48 11.71
C ASP A 475 -0.51 -25.09 13.20
N GLU A 476 0.55 -24.55 13.81
CA GLU A 476 0.49 -24.01 15.18
C GLU A 476 -0.53 -22.86 15.31
N ILE A 477 -0.63 -21.99 14.31
CA ILE A 477 -1.61 -20.90 14.27
C ILE A 477 -3.03 -21.44 14.14
N VAL A 478 -3.26 -22.39 13.22
CA VAL A 478 -4.56 -22.99 12.97
C VAL A 478 -5.12 -23.61 14.25
N GLU A 479 -4.31 -24.36 14.98
CA GLU A 479 -4.74 -25.01 16.21
C GLU A 479 -4.88 -24.02 17.38
N LYS A 480 -3.90 -23.12 17.59
CA LYS A 480 -3.92 -22.16 18.70
C LYS A 480 -5.15 -21.25 18.66
N TYR A 481 -5.48 -20.72 17.48
CA TYR A 481 -6.57 -19.76 17.31
C TYR A 481 -7.86 -20.39 16.80
N ARG A 482 -7.91 -21.73 16.70
CA ARG A 482 -9.06 -22.50 16.21
C ARG A 482 -9.56 -21.94 14.89
N ILE A 483 -8.70 -21.89 13.89
CA ILE A 483 -9.05 -21.37 12.58
C ILE A 483 -10.00 -22.35 11.89
N ASP A 484 -11.14 -21.82 11.48
CA ASP A 484 -12.24 -22.57 10.85
C ASP A 484 -12.28 -22.33 9.33
N GLY A 485 -11.72 -21.21 8.85
CA GLY A 485 -11.69 -20.86 7.44
C GLY A 485 -10.44 -20.08 7.05
N LEU A 486 -10.09 -20.13 5.77
CA LEU A 486 -8.97 -19.38 5.20
C LEU A 486 -9.53 -18.44 4.14
N PHE A 487 -9.25 -17.15 4.28
CA PHE A 487 -9.56 -16.12 3.29
C PHE A 487 -8.25 -15.65 2.64
N LEU A 488 -7.96 -16.15 1.46
CA LEU A 488 -6.72 -15.83 0.74
C LEU A 488 -7.04 -14.82 -0.36
N GLY A 489 -6.90 -13.53 -0.04
CA GLY A 489 -7.17 -12.43 -0.98
C GLY A 489 -6.12 -12.32 -2.09
N SER A 490 -6.56 -12.03 -3.31
CA SER A 490 -5.71 -11.88 -4.50
C SER A 490 -5.78 -10.49 -5.16
N VAL A 491 -6.55 -9.57 -4.57
CA VAL A 491 -6.82 -8.24 -5.14
C VAL A 491 -5.57 -7.34 -5.20
N HIS A 492 -4.80 -7.28 -4.11
CA HIS A 492 -3.64 -6.39 -4.00
C HIS A 492 -2.31 -7.04 -4.41
N ALA A 493 -2.21 -8.35 -4.24
CA ALA A 493 -1.04 -9.13 -4.55
C ALA A 493 -1.46 -10.57 -4.87
N PRO A 494 -0.66 -11.31 -5.68
CA PRO A 494 -0.84 -12.74 -5.81
C PRO A 494 -0.79 -13.42 -4.44
N ILE A 495 -1.66 -14.41 -4.24
CA ILE A 495 -1.66 -15.24 -3.03
C ILE A 495 -0.30 -15.92 -2.92
N ALA A 496 0.23 -16.02 -1.69
CA ALA A 496 1.49 -16.68 -1.45
C ALA A 496 1.47 -18.12 -1.96
N GLN A 497 2.32 -18.39 -2.96
CA GLN A 497 2.20 -19.60 -3.76
C GLN A 497 2.40 -20.88 -2.94
N LYS A 498 3.37 -20.88 -2.02
CA LYS A 498 3.67 -22.03 -1.15
C LYS A 498 2.50 -22.36 -0.24
N LEU A 499 1.92 -21.36 0.43
CA LEU A 499 0.77 -21.55 1.31
C LEU A 499 -0.45 -22.07 0.53
N LEU A 500 -0.78 -21.44 -0.60
CA LEU A 500 -1.93 -21.85 -1.41
C LEU A 500 -1.77 -23.28 -1.92
N TRP A 501 -0.58 -23.66 -2.38
CA TRP A 501 -0.29 -25.04 -2.79
C TRP A 501 -0.44 -26.03 -1.61
N GLN A 502 0.17 -25.74 -0.45
CA GLN A 502 0.10 -26.61 0.73
C GLN A 502 -1.34 -26.84 1.19
N VAL A 503 -2.12 -25.76 1.32
CA VAL A 503 -3.52 -25.81 1.73
C VAL A 503 -4.36 -26.59 0.71
N SER A 504 -4.10 -26.44 -0.59
CA SER A 504 -4.86 -27.16 -1.61
C SER A 504 -4.55 -28.66 -1.67
N GLN A 505 -3.45 -29.12 -1.05
CA GLN A 505 -3.13 -30.55 -0.92
C GLN A 505 -3.65 -31.16 0.39
N ASP A 506 -4.04 -30.34 1.37
CA ASP A 506 -4.51 -30.83 2.67
C ASP A 506 -6.02 -31.11 2.64
N ALA A 507 -6.39 -32.38 2.81
CA ALA A 507 -7.79 -32.82 2.81
C ALA A 507 -8.65 -32.16 3.91
N LYS A 508 -8.04 -31.59 4.95
CA LYS A 508 -8.75 -30.83 5.99
C LYS A 508 -9.38 -29.54 5.46
N TRP A 509 -8.85 -28.98 4.37
CA TRP A 509 -9.26 -27.69 3.83
C TRP A 509 -10.01 -27.88 2.51
N VAL A 510 -11.31 -27.58 2.52
CA VAL A 510 -12.17 -27.74 1.34
C VAL A 510 -12.37 -26.39 0.65
N PRO A 511 -11.99 -26.23 -0.64
CA PRO A 511 -12.24 -25.00 -1.38
C PRO A 511 -13.74 -24.86 -1.66
N VAL A 512 -14.34 -23.77 -1.18
CA VAL A 512 -15.77 -23.46 -1.36
C VAL A 512 -15.99 -22.21 -2.22
N TYR A 513 -14.92 -21.45 -2.48
CA TYR A 513 -14.97 -20.26 -3.32
C TYR A 513 -13.66 -20.04 -4.05
N LEU A 514 -13.75 -19.69 -5.34
CA LEU A 514 -12.65 -19.21 -6.16
C LEU A 514 -13.21 -18.22 -7.18
N ASP A 515 -12.74 -16.99 -7.13
CA ASP A 515 -12.87 -16.03 -8.22
C ASP A 515 -11.59 -15.17 -8.29
N TYR A 516 -11.64 -14.02 -8.95
CA TYR A 516 -10.49 -13.16 -9.15
C TYR A 516 -9.99 -12.44 -7.91
N ASP A 517 -10.79 -12.38 -6.85
CA ASP A 517 -10.56 -11.54 -5.68
C ASP A 517 -10.13 -12.30 -4.43
N ALA A 518 -10.51 -13.58 -4.30
CA ALA A 518 -9.97 -14.47 -3.28
C ALA A 518 -10.16 -15.96 -3.59
N VAL A 519 -9.48 -16.79 -2.81
CA VAL A 519 -9.82 -18.22 -2.61
C VAL A 519 -10.25 -18.42 -1.16
N ILE A 520 -11.38 -19.10 -0.94
CA ILE A 520 -11.87 -19.42 0.41
C ILE A 520 -11.87 -20.93 0.62
N PHE A 521 -11.17 -21.34 1.68
CA PHE A 521 -11.22 -22.70 2.18
C PHE A 521 -11.98 -22.74 3.50
N LEU A 522 -12.80 -23.77 3.70
CA LEU A 522 -13.40 -24.08 4.99
C LEU A 522 -12.80 -25.37 5.52
N ARG A 523 -12.62 -25.44 6.84
CA ARG A 523 -12.20 -26.67 7.50
C ARG A 523 -13.33 -27.69 7.39
N ASP A 524 -13.00 -28.94 7.07
CA ASP A 524 -13.97 -30.03 7.08
C ASP A 524 -14.41 -30.34 8.52
N ALA A 525 -15.49 -29.68 8.95
CA ALA A 525 -16.02 -29.73 10.30
C ALA A 525 -17.56 -29.71 10.26
N PRO A 526 -18.24 -30.29 11.27
CA PRO A 526 -19.71 -30.37 11.29
C PRO A 526 -20.41 -29.02 11.10
N GLN A 527 -19.83 -27.93 11.63
CA GLN A 527 -20.38 -26.58 11.52
C GLN A 527 -20.42 -26.03 10.08
N HIS A 528 -19.58 -26.55 9.18
CA HIS A 528 -19.47 -26.10 7.79
C HIS A 528 -19.93 -27.15 6.79
N ALA A 529 -20.37 -28.33 7.25
CA ALA A 529 -20.73 -29.46 6.40
C ALA A 529 -21.79 -29.09 5.33
N GLU A 530 -22.83 -28.34 5.71
CA GLU A 530 -23.89 -27.90 4.78
C GLU A 530 -23.34 -26.96 3.69
N VAL A 531 -22.53 -25.98 4.08
CA VAL A 531 -21.92 -25.01 3.16
C VAL A 531 -20.94 -25.73 2.23
N ILE A 532 -20.13 -26.63 2.76
CA ILE A 532 -19.18 -27.46 2.00
C ILE A 532 -19.95 -28.34 1.01
N GLN A 533 -21.00 -29.03 1.43
CA GLN A 533 -21.79 -29.88 0.54
C GLN A 533 -22.39 -29.09 -0.63
N LYS A 534 -22.84 -27.86 -0.38
CA LYS A 534 -23.48 -27.00 -1.37
C LYS A 534 -22.49 -26.28 -2.30
N HIS A 535 -21.32 -25.90 -1.79
CA HIS A 535 -20.41 -24.98 -2.46
C HIS A 535 -19.01 -25.51 -2.75
N LYS A 536 -18.68 -26.76 -2.36
CA LYS A 536 -17.40 -27.39 -2.71
C LYS A 536 -17.15 -27.29 -4.21
N ILE A 537 -15.99 -26.74 -4.57
CA ILE A 537 -15.61 -26.54 -5.96
C ILE A 537 -14.77 -27.73 -6.42
N ASP A 538 -15.19 -28.32 -7.54
CA ASP A 538 -14.33 -29.25 -8.29
C ASP A 538 -13.43 -28.46 -9.24
N LEU A 539 -12.23 -28.14 -8.77
CA LEU A 539 -11.23 -27.39 -9.52
C LEU A 539 -10.66 -28.18 -10.70
N ALA A 540 -10.76 -29.52 -10.71
CA ALA A 540 -10.32 -30.34 -11.84
C ALA A 540 -11.23 -30.15 -13.07
N HIS A 541 -12.51 -29.87 -12.84
CA HIS A 541 -13.51 -29.60 -13.88
C HIS A 541 -13.88 -28.11 -13.96
N TRP A 542 -12.92 -27.23 -13.66
CA TRP A 542 -13.12 -25.78 -13.74
C TRP A 542 -13.61 -25.34 -15.12
N LYS A 543 -14.70 -24.55 -15.14
CA LYS A 543 -15.26 -23.98 -16.36
C LYS A 543 -14.92 -22.49 -16.44
N THR A 544 -14.02 -22.12 -17.33
CA THR A 544 -13.70 -20.72 -17.62
C THR A 544 -14.95 -19.93 -18.02
N LYS A 545 -15.18 -18.80 -17.34
CA LYS A 545 -16.27 -17.88 -17.67
C LYS A 545 -16.04 -17.30 -19.06
N LYS A 546 -16.95 -17.59 -20.01
CA LYS A 546 -16.90 -17.01 -21.36
C LYS A 546 -17.20 -15.52 -21.30
N MET A 547 -16.32 -14.71 -21.90
CA MET A 547 -16.51 -13.27 -22.04
C MET A 547 -17.27 -12.96 -23.32
N ASP A 548 -18.23 -12.05 -23.25
CA ASP A 548 -18.91 -11.51 -24.43
C ASP A 548 -18.00 -10.47 -25.12
N LEU A 549 -17.17 -10.95 -26.04
CA LEU A 549 -16.20 -10.11 -26.76
C LEU A 549 -16.88 -9.02 -27.61
N ALA A 550 -18.15 -9.19 -28.00
CA ALA A 550 -18.88 -8.16 -28.73
C ALA A 550 -19.15 -6.92 -27.85
N ARG A 551 -19.22 -7.11 -26.52
CA ARG A 551 -19.39 -6.01 -25.56
C ARG A 551 -18.07 -5.39 -25.11
N VAL A 552 -16.95 -6.09 -25.30
CA VAL A 552 -15.60 -5.61 -24.99
C VAL A 552 -15.11 -4.71 -26.13
N GLY A 553 -15.68 -3.49 -26.21
CA GLY A 553 -15.44 -2.54 -27.31
C GLY A 553 -14.30 -1.54 -27.12
N LEU A 554 -13.45 -1.67 -26.09
CA LEU A 554 -12.41 -0.68 -25.77
C LEU A 554 -10.99 -1.22 -25.94
N THR A 555 -10.09 -0.35 -26.41
CA THR A 555 -8.65 -0.58 -26.40
C THR A 555 -8.09 -0.43 -24.97
N ASN A 556 -7.01 -1.16 -24.63
CA ASN A 556 -6.29 -1.10 -23.34
C ASN A 556 -7.06 -1.55 -22.08
N ILE A 557 -7.93 -2.56 -22.18
CA ILE A 557 -8.54 -3.20 -21.00
C ILE A 557 -7.64 -4.31 -20.46
N LYS A 558 -7.19 -4.22 -19.19
CA LYS A 558 -6.45 -5.31 -18.52
C LYS A 558 -7.41 -6.41 -18.04
N PRO A 559 -7.30 -7.66 -18.50
CA PRO A 559 -8.14 -8.79 -18.07
C PRO A 559 -7.71 -9.36 -16.71
N TYR A 560 -7.65 -8.50 -15.68
CA TYR A 560 -7.15 -8.86 -14.35
C TYR A 560 -7.95 -10.01 -13.73
N GLN A 561 -9.27 -10.08 -13.96
CA GLN A 561 -10.11 -11.12 -13.38
C GLN A 561 -9.69 -12.53 -13.82
N ASN A 562 -9.51 -12.71 -15.13
CA ASN A 562 -9.03 -13.97 -15.70
C ASN A 562 -7.62 -14.30 -15.23
N MET A 563 -6.73 -13.31 -15.16
CA MET A 563 -5.35 -13.56 -14.73
C MET A 563 -5.25 -13.98 -13.27
N HIS A 564 -5.98 -13.34 -12.36
CA HIS A 564 -5.94 -13.71 -10.94
C HIS A 564 -6.44 -15.14 -10.70
N ARG A 565 -7.49 -15.55 -11.43
CA ARG A 565 -7.95 -16.96 -11.43
C ARG A 565 -6.89 -17.88 -12.03
N ALA A 566 -6.30 -17.51 -13.17
CA ALA A 566 -5.25 -18.30 -13.83
C ALA A 566 -4.06 -18.56 -12.90
N TYR A 567 -3.56 -17.55 -12.17
CA TYR A 567 -2.46 -17.75 -11.21
C TYR A 567 -2.85 -18.63 -10.03
N SER A 568 -4.05 -18.43 -9.48
CA SER A 568 -4.54 -19.23 -8.34
C SER A 568 -4.68 -20.69 -8.73
N LEU A 569 -5.28 -20.97 -9.90
CA LEU A 569 -5.42 -22.31 -10.47
C LEU A 569 -4.05 -22.94 -10.78
N ALA A 570 -3.14 -22.18 -11.40
CA ALA A 570 -1.79 -22.66 -11.72
C ALA A 570 -1.00 -23.04 -10.47
N THR A 571 -1.13 -22.24 -9.40
CA THR A 571 -0.48 -22.47 -8.10
C THR A 571 -1.01 -23.73 -7.42
N MET A 572 -2.32 -23.95 -7.45
CA MET A 572 -2.96 -25.16 -6.90
C MET A 572 -2.74 -26.42 -7.77
N GLY A 573 -2.07 -26.29 -8.93
CA GLY A 573 -1.73 -27.42 -9.80
C GLY A 573 -2.70 -27.67 -10.96
N TYR A 574 -3.79 -26.91 -11.08
CA TYR A 574 -4.81 -27.07 -12.13
C TYR A 574 -4.40 -26.37 -13.43
N GLN A 575 -3.42 -26.94 -14.13
CA GLN A 575 -2.79 -26.34 -15.31
C GLN A 575 -3.74 -26.15 -16.50
N ASP A 576 -4.60 -27.13 -16.79
CA ASP A 576 -5.57 -27.04 -17.89
C ASP A 576 -6.61 -25.92 -17.63
N ALA A 577 -7.06 -25.79 -16.38
CA ALA A 577 -7.96 -24.72 -15.94
C ALA A 577 -7.30 -23.33 -16.03
N ALA A 578 -6.04 -23.23 -15.57
CA ALA A 578 -5.25 -22.01 -15.65
C ALA A 578 -5.03 -21.57 -17.11
N PHE A 579 -4.75 -22.52 -18.00
CA PHE A 579 -4.65 -22.27 -19.44
C PHE A 579 -5.96 -21.72 -20.00
N GLY A 580 -7.11 -22.28 -19.61
CA GLY A 580 -8.42 -21.78 -20.04
C GLY A 580 -8.66 -20.31 -19.69
N GLU A 581 -8.36 -19.92 -18.45
CA GLU A 581 -8.45 -18.53 -18.00
C GLU A 581 -7.44 -17.61 -18.72
N ALA A 582 -6.18 -18.03 -18.86
CA ALA A 582 -5.17 -17.27 -19.60
C ALA A 582 -5.56 -17.09 -21.07
N TYR A 583 -6.07 -18.14 -21.72
CA TYR A 583 -6.54 -18.07 -23.10
C TYR A 583 -7.74 -17.12 -23.24
N ALA A 584 -8.65 -17.07 -22.27
CA ALA A 584 -9.72 -16.07 -22.24
C ALA A 584 -9.18 -14.64 -22.08
N ALA A 585 -8.20 -14.42 -21.19
CA ALA A 585 -7.52 -13.13 -21.02
C ALA A 585 -6.84 -12.66 -22.31
N MET A 586 -6.14 -13.55 -23.01
CA MET A 586 -5.49 -13.29 -24.29
C MET A 586 -6.50 -12.84 -25.36
N LYS A 587 -7.71 -13.40 -25.40
CA LYS A 587 -8.75 -12.96 -26.35
C LYS A 587 -9.28 -11.56 -26.06
N ILE A 588 -9.31 -11.16 -24.79
CA ILE A 588 -9.75 -9.84 -24.35
C ILE A 588 -8.70 -8.79 -24.73
N MET A 589 -7.43 -9.06 -24.44
CA MET A 589 -6.32 -8.15 -24.76
C MET A 589 -5.12 -8.96 -25.29
N PRO A 590 -5.01 -9.15 -26.62
CA PRO A 590 -3.89 -9.88 -27.22
C PRO A 590 -2.52 -9.23 -27.02
N THR A 591 -2.49 -7.95 -26.64
CA THR A 591 -1.25 -7.20 -26.34
C THR A 591 -0.87 -7.25 -24.87
N TYR A 592 -1.56 -8.04 -24.04
CA TYR A 592 -1.20 -8.26 -22.66
C TYR A 592 -0.25 -9.46 -22.56
N ASP A 593 0.89 -9.29 -21.92
CA ASP A 593 1.99 -10.26 -21.86
C ASP A 593 1.72 -11.44 -20.89
N GLU A 594 1.03 -11.16 -19.78
CA GLU A 594 0.78 -12.15 -18.70
C GLU A 594 0.10 -13.46 -19.14
N PRO A 595 -0.96 -13.43 -19.97
CA PRO A 595 -1.57 -14.66 -20.49
C PRO A 595 -0.57 -15.59 -21.19
N TYR A 596 0.34 -15.03 -21.99
CA TYR A 596 1.32 -15.81 -22.76
C TYR A 596 2.35 -16.48 -21.86
N LYS A 597 2.65 -15.92 -20.68
CA LYS A 597 3.50 -16.56 -19.66
C LYS A 597 2.85 -17.82 -19.11
N VAL A 598 1.60 -17.72 -18.67
CA VAL A 598 0.84 -18.87 -18.14
C VAL A 598 0.65 -19.96 -19.21
N MET A 599 0.34 -19.56 -20.45
CA MET A 599 0.23 -20.51 -21.57
C MET A 599 1.59 -21.14 -21.93
N GLY A 600 2.69 -20.39 -21.81
CA GLY A 600 4.05 -20.90 -21.98
C GLY A 600 4.38 -21.96 -20.95
N ASP A 601 4.11 -21.70 -19.66
CA ASP A 601 4.29 -22.66 -18.57
C ASP A 601 3.47 -23.94 -18.78
N PHE A 602 2.23 -23.79 -19.24
CA PHE A 602 1.39 -24.91 -19.61
C PHE A 602 2.04 -25.79 -20.69
N TYR A 603 2.51 -25.20 -21.79
CA TYR A 603 3.12 -25.95 -22.88
C TYR A 603 4.47 -26.56 -22.48
N LEU A 604 5.29 -25.86 -21.68
CA LEU A 604 6.54 -26.41 -21.13
C LEU A 604 6.24 -27.66 -20.28
N LYS A 605 5.26 -27.61 -19.38
CA LYS A 605 4.87 -28.75 -18.55
C LYS A 605 4.32 -29.94 -19.35
N LYS A 606 3.64 -29.68 -20.48
CA LYS A 606 3.19 -30.74 -21.40
C LYS A 606 4.28 -31.24 -22.36
N GLY A 607 5.51 -30.71 -22.27
CA GLY A 607 6.60 -31.03 -23.19
C GLY A 607 6.42 -30.50 -24.62
N ALA A 608 5.46 -29.60 -24.84
CA ALA A 608 5.16 -29.01 -26.15
C ALA A 608 6.06 -27.79 -26.42
N TYR A 609 7.37 -28.00 -26.43
CA TYR A 609 8.41 -26.94 -26.46
C TYR A 609 8.28 -25.96 -27.64
N ALA A 610 7.89 -26.42 -28.83
CA ALA A 610 7.68 -25.55 -29.99
C ALA A 610 6.56 -24.53 -29.75
N LYS A 611 5.42 -24.98 -29.21
CA LYS A 611 4.29 -24.10 -28.85
C LYS A 611 4.65 -23.17 -27.71
N ALA A 612 5.39 -23.67 -26.72
CA ALA A 612 5.91 -22.84 -25.64
C ALA A 612 6.78 -21.69 -26.18
N PHE A 613 7.70 -21.98 -27.10
CA PHE A 613 8.54 -20.97 -27.74
C PHE A 613 7.71 -19.92 -28.49
N GLU A 614 6.71 -20.34 -29.26
CA GLU A 614 5.83 -19.41 -29.99
C GLU A 614 5.15 -18.40 -29.05
N VAL A 615 4.49 -18.87 -27.99
CA VAL A 615 3.78 -17.99 -27.06
C VAL A 615 4.74 -17.14 -26.23
N LEU A 616 5.87 -17.70 -25.77
CA LEU A 616 6.85 -16.98 -24.97
C LEU A 616 7.61 -15.93 -25.79
N ARG A 617 7.80 -16.17 -27.09
CA ARG A 617 8.34 -15.16 -28.00
C ARG A 617 7.40 -13.96 -28.11
N VAL A 618 6.08 -14.18 -28.13
CA VAL A 618 5.10 -13.09 -28.07
C VAL A 618 5.18 -12.36 -26.73
N ALA A 619 5.22 -13.07 -25.60
CA ALA A 619 5.40 -12.46 -24.28
C ALA A 619 6.64 -11.54 -24.23
N LYS A 620 7.77 -12.02 -24.77
CA LYS A 620 9.03 -11.24 -24.88
C LYS A 620 8.91 -10.01 -25.77
N LEU A 621 8.10 -10.06 -26.83
CA LEU A 621 7.87 -8.91 -27.70
C LEU A 621 7.04 -7.83 -26.99
N LEU A 622 6.08 -8.26 -26.16
CA LEU A 622 5.21 -7.37 -25.39
C LEU A 622 5.93 -6.77 -24.18
N ASP A 623 6.72 -7.55 -23.45
CA ASP A 623 7.65 -7.08 -22.41
C ASP A 623 9.07 -7.65 -22.62
N PRO A 624 9.97 -6.88 -23.27
CA PRO A 624 11.35 -7.30 -23.49
C PRO A 624 12.20 -7.45 -22.22
N ARG A 625 11.76 -6.87 -21.09
CA ARG A 625 12.52 -6.80 -19.83
C ARG A 625 12.05 -7.84 -18.80
N ASP A 626 11.04 -8.64 -19.12
CA ASP A 626 10.55 -9.67 -18.22
C ASP A 626 11.58 -10.81 -18.07
N ALA A 627 12.21 -10.89 -16.90
CA ALA A 627 13.19 -11.92 -16.56
C ALA A 627 12.60 -13.34 -16.56
N GLU A 628 11.34 -13.51 -16.16
CA GLU A 628 10.69 -14.82 -16.12
C GLU A 628 10.42 -15.35 -17.53
N VAL A 629 10.08 -14.48 -18.48
CA VAL A 629 9.98 -14.89 -19.90
C VAL A 629 11.34 -15.32 -20.45
N ARG A 630 12.42 -14.62 -20.09
CA ARG A 630 13.79 -14.98 -20.51
C ARG A 630 14.19 -16.35 -19.97
N TYR A 631 13.91 -16.62 -18.70
CA TYR A 631 14.08 -17.93 -18.09
C TYR A 631 13.33 -19.03 -18.85
N ARG A 632 12.04 -18.84 -19.13
CA ARG A 632 11.23 -19.82 -19.86
C ARG A 632 11.71 -20.07 -21.29
N LEU A 633 12.24 -19.05 -21.97
CA LEU A 633 12.89 -19.21 -23.28
C LEU A 633 14.22 -19.96 -23.18
N ALA A 634 14.97 -19.79 -22.08
CA ALA A 634 16.19 -20.54 -21.83
C ALA A 634 15.89 -22.05 -21.68
N LEU A 635 14.79 -22.42 -21.02
CA LEU A 635 14.32 -23.82 -20.95
C LEU A 635 14.08 -24.43 -22.33
N PHE A 636 13.51 -23.66 -23.25
CA PHE A 636 13.35 -24.10 -24.64
C PHE A 636 14.71 -24.36 -25.33
N PHE A 637 15.66 -23.42 -25.24
CA PHE A 637 16.96 -23.57 -25.88
C PHE A 637 17.78 -24.72 -25.27
N GLU A 638 17.67 -24.94 -23.96
CA GLU A 638 18.28 -26.09 -23.31
C GLU A 638 17.74 -27.41 -23.88
N GLN A 639 16.43 -27.51 -24.10
CA GLN A 639 15.83 -28.71 -24.69
C GLN A 639 16.31 -28.95 -26.12
N GLN A 640 16.55 -27.87 -26.87
CA GLN A 640 17.15 -27.94 -28.21
C GLN A 640 18.67 -28.19 -28.19
N LYS A 641 19.27 -28.36 -27.00
CA LYS A 641 20.72 -28.49 -26.77
C LYS A 641 21.54 -27.28 -27.24
N ASP A 642 20.89 -26.14 -27.47
CA ASP A 642 21.57 -24.87 -27.73
C ASP A 642 21.93 -24.20 -26.39
N PHE A 643 22.91 -24.79 -25.71
CA PHE A 643 23.36 -24.33 -24.39
C PHE A 643 23.90 -22.90 -24.41
N LYS A 644 24.43 -22.45 -25.56
CA LYS A 644 24.91 -21.08 -25.73
C LYS A 644 23.76 -20.09 -25.63
N GLN A 645 22.69 -20.30 -26.41
CA GLN A 645 21.51 -19.43 -26.35
C GLN A 645 20.78 -19.54 -25.02
N ALA A 646 20.72 -20.74 -24.42
CA ALA A 646 20.11 -20.92 -23.11
C ALA A 646 20.82 -20.10 -22.02
N LEU A 647 22.16 -20.17 -21.95
CA LEU A 647 22.95 -19.37 -21.02
C LEU A 647 22.85 -17.86 -21.30
N GLU A 648 22.80 -17.44 -22.57
CA GLU A 648 22.58 -16.04 -22.93
C GLU A 648 21.24 -15.53 -22.41
N GLN A 649 20.15 -16.29 -22.58
CA GLN A 649 18.84 -15.91 -22.03
C GLN A 649 18.84 -15.90 -20.49
N CYS A 650 19.53 -16.84 -19.82
CA CYS A 650 19.71 -16.81 -18.37
C CYS A 650 20.48 -15.56 -17.91
N GLN A 651 21.53 -15.17 -18.63
CA GLN A 651 22.30 -13.95 -18.32
C GLN A 651 21.42 -12.70 -18.46
N VAL A 652 20.62 -12.60 -19.51
CA VAL A 652 19.68 -11.49 -19.71
C VAL A 652 18.61 -11.48 -18.60
N SER A 653 18.09 -12.66 -18.21
CA SER A 653 17.18 -12.79 -17.08
C SER A 653 17.79 -12.21 -15.79
N LEU A 654 19.01 -12.64 -15.45
CA LEU A 654 19.72 -12.21 -14.25
C LEU A 654 20.15 -10.74 -14.29
N ALA A 655 20.34 -10.15 -15.47
CA ALA A 655 20.60 -8.72 -15.64
C ALA A 655 19.36 -7.88 -15.25
N TYR A 656 18.15 -8.36 -15.55
CA TYR A 656 16.91 -7.67 -15.19
C TYR A 656 16.43 -8.01 -13.77
N LYS A 657 16.63 -9.25 -13.31
CA LYS A 657 16.29 -9.70 -11.95
C LYS A 657 17.46 -10.47 -11.32
N PRO A 658 18.43 -9.75 -10.69
CA PRO A 658 19.55 -10.38 -10.03
C PRO A 658 19.11 -11.35 -8.93
N GLY A 659 19.70 -12.54 -8.90
CA GLY A 659 19.45 -13.54 -7.85
C GLY A 659 18.17 -14.37 -8.01
N MET A 660 17.57 -14.40 -9.20
CA MET A 660 16.42 -15.27 -9.49
C MET A 660 16.82 -16.76 -9.45
N PRO A 661 16.34 -17.58 -8.49
CA PRO A 661 16.79 -18.96 -8.32
C PRO A 661 16.57 -19.83 -9.54
N ALA A 662 15.41 -19.75 -10.20
CA ALA A 662 15.10 -20.55 -11.38
C ALA A 662 16.11 -20.35 -12.53
N SER A 663 16.53 -19.10 -12.80
CA SER A 663 17.57 -18.82 -13.81
C SER A 663 18.97 -19.27 -13.39
N LEU A 664 19.29 -19.17 -12.10
CA LEU A 664 20.56 -19.67 -11.55
C LEU A 664 20.62 -21.20 -11.62
N LEU A 665 19.58 -21.90 -11.18
CA LEU A 665 19.50 -23.37 -11.22
C LEU A 665 19.55 -23.90 -12.64
N LEU A 666 18.86 -23.26 -13.58
CA LEU A 666 18.98 -23.61 -15.00
C LEU A 666 20.41 -23.40 -15.51
N SER A 667 21.06 -22.31 -15.14
CA SER A 667 22.47 -22.08 -15.50
C SER A 667 23.37 -23.16 -14.91
N ALA A 668 23.20 -23.52 -13.62
CA ALA A 668 23.93 -24.59 -12.97
C ALA A 668 23.70 -25.95 -13.65
N ARG A 669 22.44 -26.26 -14.02
CA ARG A 669 22.08 -27.47 -14.78
C ARG A 669 22.81 -27.53 -16.11
N ILE A 670 22.84 -26.44 -16.86
CA ILE A 670 23.53 -26.37 -18.14
C ILE A 670 25.04 -26.49 -17.96
N GLN A 671 25.63 -25.81 -16.98
CA GLN A 671 27.07 -25.93 -16.67
C GLN A 671 27.45 -27.35 -16.27
N ALA A 672 26.61 -28.02 -15.48
CA ALA A 672 26.78 -29.44 -15.13
C ALA A 672 26.68 -30.35 -16.36
N LYS A 673 25.80 -30.05 -17.33
CA LYS A 673 25.74 -30.79 -18.61
C LYS A 673 26.98 -30.57 -19.48
N GLN A 674 27.64 -29.42 -19.34
CA GLN A 674 28.88 -29.07 -20.04
C GLN A 674 30.16 -29.46 -19.29
N GLU A 675 30.02 -30.27 -18.23
CA GLU A 675 31.14 -30.76 -17.41
C GLU A 675 31.91 -29.67 -16.62
N HIS A 676 31.31 -28.50 -16.44
CA HIS A 676 31.85 -27.43 -15.61
C HIS A 676 31.35 -27.55 -14.16
N ASP A 677 31.71 -28.66 -13.50
CA ASP A 677 31.20 -29.06 -12.19
C ASP A 677 31.36 -27.98 -11.11
N ALA A 678 32.55 -27.37 -11.02
CA ALA A 678 32.84 -26.32 -10.04
C ALA A 678 31.93 -25.10 -10.22
N ALA A 679 31.75 -24.64 -11.46
CA ALA A 679 30.90 -23.50 -11.76
C ALA A 679 29.42 -23.79 -11.43
N ALA A 680 28.94 -25.01 -11.70
CA ALA A 680 27.58 -25.42 -11.35
C ALA A 680 27.37 -25.40 -9.82
N MET A 681 28.30 -25.96 -9.05
CA MET A 681 28.20 -26.01 -7.59
C MET A 681 28.35 -24.63 -6.94
N ASP A 682 29.22 -23.76 -7.47
CA ASP A 682 29.33 -22.38 -7.00
C ASP A 682 28.02 -21.62 -7.18
N ILE A 683 27.33 -21.82 -8.31
CA ILE A 683 26.01 -21.24 -8.54
C ILE A 683 25.01 -21.79 -7.52
N VAL A 684 24.90 -23.11 -7.37
CA VAL A 684 23.93 -23.72 -6.42
C VAL A 684 24.17 -23.21 -5.00
N ARG A 685 25.43 -23.21 -4.53
CA ARG A 685 25.81 -22.72 -3.19
C ARG A 685 25.61 -21.22 -3.01
N SER A 686 25.61 -20.45 -4.09
CA SER A 686 25.30 -19.01 -4.04
C SER A 686 23.82 -18.71 -3.79
N ILE A 687 22.92 -19.69 -4.02
CA ILE A 687 21.48 -19.51 -3.85
C ILE A 687 21.14 -19.53 -2.36
N LYS A 688 20.86 -18.35 -1.82
CA LYS A 688 20.56 -18.18 -0.38
C LYS A 688 19.14 -18.60 0.00
N ARG A 689 18.22 -18.70 -0.96
CA ARG A 689 16.79 -18.96 -0.74
C ARG A 689 16.19 -19.71 -1.93
N LEU A 690 15.55 -20.84 -1.64
CA LEU A 690 14.79 -21.65 -2.60
C LEU A 690 13.32 -21.70 -2.18
N THR A 691 12.43 -21.82 -3.16
CA THR A 691 10.99 -22.03 -3.02
C THR A 691 10.60 -23.44 -3.43
N VAL A 692 9.41 -23.85 -3.03
CA VAL A 692 8.83 -25.17 -3.31
C VAL A 692 8.71 -25.44 -4.82
N PHE A 693 8.53 -24.40 -5.64
CA PHE A 693 8.42 -24.55 -7.08
C PHE A 693 9.77 -24.76 -7.76
N GLU A 694 10.86 -24.29 -7.16
CA GLU A 694 12.22 -24.51 -7.67
C GLU A 694 12.80 -25.87 -7.23
N SER A 695 12.08 -26.65 -6.40
CA SER A 695 12.51 -27.98 -5.95
C SER A 695 12.81 -28.90 -7.14
N ASP A 696 11.94 -28.92 -8.15
CA ASP A 696 12.12 -29.78 -9.32
C ASP A 696 13.32 -29.32 -10.17
N ASP A 697 13.55 -28.02 -10.28
CA ASP A 697 14.70 -27.46 -11.00
C ASP A 697 16.02 -27.79 -10.28
N LEU A 698 16.04 -27.73 -8.94
CA LEU A 698 17.20 -28.12 -8.14
C LEU A 698 17.48 -29.63 -8.26
N VAL A 699 16.47 -30.48 -8.10
CA VAL A 699 16.59 -31.94 -8.28
C VAL A 699 17.10 -32.25 -9.68
N SER A 700 16.65 -31.52 -10.70
CA SER A 700 17.13 -31.68 -12.07
C SER A 700 18.63 -31.40 -12.22
N VAL A 701 19.24 -30.52 -11.41
CA VAL A 701 20.70 -30.34 -11.38
C VAL A 701 21.38 -31.59 -10.80
N GLY A 702 20.85 -32.12 -9.70
CA GLY A 702 21.35 -33.34 -9.06
C GLY A 702 21.27 -34.56 -9.98
N ASP A 703 20.19 -34.67 -10.75
CA ASP A 703 19.98 -35.73 -11.75
C ASP A 703 21.09 -35.73 -12.82
N VAL A 704 21.57 -34.56 -13.25
CA VAL A 704 22.70 -34.47 -14.20
C VAL A 704 23.98 -35.01 -13.60
N PHE A 705 24.28 -34.68 -12.34
CA PHE A 705 25.47 -35.20 -11.65
C PHE A 705 25.36 -36.71 -11.41
N TYR A 706 24.18 -37.20 -11.04
CA TYR A 706 23.93 -38.63 -10.86
C TYR A 706 24.14 -39.40 -12.18
N GLN A 707 23.59 -38.92 -13.29
CA GLN A 707 23.80 -39.53 -14.61
C GLN A 707 25.27 -39.57 -15.03
N ARG A 708 26.06 -38.58 -14.59
CA ARG A 708 27.51 -38.50 -14.79
C ARG A 708 28.32 -39.26 -13.72
N LYS A 709 27.66 -40.04 -12.85
CA LYS A 709 28.26 -40.83 -11.75
C LYS A 709 29.00 -40.01 -10.69
N LYS A 710 28.69 -38.71 -10.57
CA LYS A 710 29.20 -37.79 -9.55
C LYS A 710 28.26 -37.83 -8.34
N TYR A 711 28.24 -38.98 -7.65
CA TYR A 711 27.24 -39.27 -6.62
C TYR A 711 27.36 -38.39 -5.38
N ASP A 712 28.58 -37.93 -5.07
CA ASP A 712 28.89 -36.98 -4.00
C ASP A 712 28.19 -35.63 -4.23
N LEU A 713 28.33 -35.06 -5.44
CA LEU A 713 27.68 -33.81 -5.82
C LEU A 713 26.16 -33.95 -5.95
N ALA A 714 25.70 -35.09 -6.48
CA ALA A 714 24.26 -35.38 -6.57
C ALA A 714 23.62 -35.44 -5.17
N LYS A 715 24.27 -36.12 -4.21
CA LYS A 715 23.84 -36.18 -2.81
C LYS A 715 23.69 -34.78 -2.21
N GLU A 716 24.73 -33.94 -2.33
CA GLU A 716 24.70 -32.58 -1.78
C GLU A 716 23.51 -31.77 -2.31
N ILE A 717 23.20 -31.89 -3.61
CA ILE A 717 22.07 -31.18 -4.23
C ILE A 717 20.72 -31.73 -3.75
N TYR A 718 20.55 -33.05 -3.66
CA TYR A 718 19.29 -33.63 -3.17
C TYR A 718 19.04 -33.31 -1.69
N GLU A 719 20.08 -33.25 -0.86
CA GLU A 719 19.97 -32.83 0.54
C GLU A 719 19.47 -31.38 0.66
N LEU A 720 19.87 -30.50 -0.26
CA LEU A 720 19.36 -29.11 -0.33
C LEU A 720 17.87 -29.02 -0.71
N ALA A 721 17.31 -30.05 -1.36
CA ALA A 721 15.90 -30.08 -1.76
C ALA A 721 14.95 -30.56 -0.64
N LEU A 722 15.45 -31.34 0.33
CA LEU A 722 14.64 -31.91 1.43
C LEU A 722 13.78 -30.86 2.17
N PRO A 723 14.27 -29.65 2.52
CA PRO A 723 13.48 -28.66 3.25
C PRO A 723 12.31 -28.05 2.46
N LEU A 724 12.20 -28.32 1.15
CA LEU A 724 11.17 -27.75 0.28
C LEU A 724 9.84 -28.54 0.32
N GLU A 725 9.85 -29.76 0.87
CA GLU A 725 8.67 -30.64 1.09
C GLU A 725 7.85 -31.03 -0.15
N LYS A 726 8.25 -30.62 -1.36
CA LYS A 726 7.62 -31.06 -2.62
C LYS A 726 8.24 -32.35 -3.10
N ASN A 727 7.41 -33.33 -3.47
CA ASN A 727 7.85 -34.63 -3.97
C ASN A 727 8.86 -35.31 -3.02
N LEU A 728 8.62 -35.22 -1.71
CA LEU A 728 9.58 -35.66 -0.68
C LEU A 728 9.93 -37.16 -0.81
N ALA A 729 8.96 -38.00 -1.20
CA ALA A 729 9.19 -39.41 -1.49
C ALA A 729 10.21 -39.58 -2.64
N GLN A 730 10.03 -38.82 -3.73
CA GLN A 730 10.96 -38.80 -4.85
C GLN A 730 12.36 -38.32 -4.44
N ILE A 731 12.47 -37.25 -3.64
CA ILE A 731 13.78 -36.76 -3.16
C ILE A 731 14.49 -37.81 -2.31
N HIS A 732 13.77 -38.50 -1.41
CA HIS A 732 14.32 -39.61 -0.63
C HIS A 732 14.75 -40.79 -1.50
N GLY A 733 13.98 -41.15 -2.55
CA GLY A 733 14.39 -42.14 -3.54
C GLY A 733 15.66 -41.73 -4.30
N LYS A 734 15.78 -40.46 -4.69
CA LYS A 734 16.99 -39.90 -5.34
C LYS A 734 18.21 -39.92 -4.43
N LEU A 735 18.04 -39.63 -3.14
CA LEU A 735 19.08 -39.78 -2.13
C LEU A 735 19.51 -41.24 -1.95
N ALA A 736 18.55 -42.19 -1.91
CA ALA A 736 18.86 -43.60 -1.82
C ALA A 736 19.74 -44.07 -3.00
N LEU A 737 19.41 -43.64 -4.22
CA LEU A 737 20.22 -43.90 -5.42
C LEU A 737 21.63 -43.31 -5.30
N ALA A 738 21.76 -42.06 -4.83
CA ALA A 738 23.06 -41.42 -4.63
C ALA A 738 23.91 -42.14 -3.56
N TYR A 739 23.31 -42.54 -2.43
CA TYR A 739 23.99 -43.30 -1.38
C TYR A 739 24.45 -44.68 -1.86
N GLN A 740 23.63 -45.38 -2.64
CA GLN A 740 24.03 -46.65 -3.26
C GLN A 740 25.23 -46.45 -4.18
N GLY A 741 25.24 -45.40 -5.01
CA GLY A 741 26.37 -45.07 -5.88
C GLY A 741 27.66 -44.75 -5.11
N LEU A 742 27.55 -44.27 -3.87
CA LEU A 742 28.68 -44.02 -2.96
C LEU A 742 29.10 -45.27 -2.16
N GLY A 743 28.36 -46.37 -2.23
CA GLY A 743 28.57 -47.57 -1.40
C GLY A 743 28.09 -47.42 0.06
N GLU A 744 27.28 -46.41 0.36
CA GLU A 744 26.73 -46.15 1.70
C GLU A 744 25.38 -46.88 1.89
N GLU A 745 25.38 -48.22 1.79
CA GLU A 745 24.16 -49.06 1.80
C GLU A 745 23.21 -48.84 3.00
N PRO A 746 23.68 -48.66 4.26
CA PRO A 746 22.79 -48.39 5.38
C PRO A 746 21.98 -47.09 5.22
N LEU A 747 22.61 -46.05 4.66
CA LEU A 747 21.95 -44.76 4.41
C LEU A 747 21.02 -44.84 3.20
N ALA A 748 21.38 -45.63 2.18
CA ALA A 748 20.52 -45.91 1.04
C ALA A 748 19.21 -46.59 1.48
N ARG A 749 19.32 -47.64 2.32
CA ARG A 749 18.17 -48.34 2.90
C ARG A 749 17.31 -47.39 3.73
N GLN A 750 17.90 -46.60 4.62
CA GLN A 750 17.15 -45.64 5.45
C GLN A 750 16.40 -44.59 4.63
N ALA A 751 17.05 -44.04 3.58
CA ALA A 751 16.41 -43.07 2.70
C ALA A 751 15.24 -43.72 1.93
N LEU A 752 15.40 -44.96 1.49
CA LEU A 752 14.37 -45.68 0.75
C LEU A 752 13.18 -46.08 1.62
N GLU A 753 13.41 -46.51 2.85
CA GLU A 753 12.35 -46.76 3.84
C GLU A 753 11.51 -45.50 4.08
N LYS A 754 12.15 -44.32 4.16
CA LYS A 754 11.43 -43.04 4.23
C LYS A 754 10.61 -42.78 2.97
N ALA A 755 11.17 -43.02 1.78
CA ALA A 755 10.43 -42.86 0.52
C ALA A 755 9.19 -43.77 0.47
N ILE A 756 9.31 -45.05 0.87
CA ILE A 756 8.20 -46.01 0.94
C ILE A 756 7.17 -45.58 1.99
N SER A 757 7.60 -45.04 3.13
CA SER A 757 6.65 -44.56 4.15
C SER A 757 5.78 -43.39 3.66
N LEU A 758 6.32 -42.58 2.74
CA LEU A 758 5.63 -41.43 2.15
C LEU A 758 4.76 -41.84 0.95
N GLU A 759 5.23 -42.79 0.14
CA GLU A 759 4.49 -43.38 -0.99
C GLU A 759 4.54 -44.93 -0.96
N PRO A 760 3.69 -45.58 -0.15
CA PRO A 760 3.73 -47.04 0.04
C PRO A 760 3.33 -47.84 -1.20
N GLU A 761 2.66 -47.20 -2.15
CA GLU A 761 2.14 -47.80 -3.37
C GLU A 761 3.16 -47.78 -4.52
N ASN A 762 4.29 -47.07 -4.38
CA ASN A 762 5.26 -46.93 -5.46
C ASN A 762 6.11 -48.21 -5.60
N PRO A 763 5.94 -48.99 -6.69
CA PRO A 763 6.64 -50.26 -6.85
C PRO A 763 8.15 -50.08 -7.10
N GLU A 764 8.57 -48.92 -7.62
CA GLU A 764 9.99 -48.64 -7.86
C GLU A 764 10.79 -48.61 -6.55
N PHE A 765 10.23 -48.02 -5.49
CA PHE A 765 10.91 -47.97 -4.20
C PHE A 765 11.00 -49.34 -3.53
N LYS A 766 9.98 -50.19 -3.66
CA LYS A 766 9.99 -51.55 -3.12
C LYS A 766 10.98 -52.44 -3.84
N ASN A 767 10.95 -52.43 -5.17
CA ASN A 767 11.91 -53.19 -5.98
C ASN A 767 13.34 -52.75 -5.68
N PHE A 768 13.57 -51.44 -5.54
CA PHE A 768 14.90 -50.93 -5.18
C PHE A 768 15.34 -51.38 -3.78
N LEU A 769 14.41 -51.55 -2.83
CA LEU A 769 14.74 -52.03 -1.49
C LEU A 769 15.14 -53.51 -1.51
N ASP A 770 14.47 -54.31 -2.33
CA ASP A 770 14.79 -55.73 -2.53
C ASP A 770 16.13 -55.95 -3.26
N GLU A 771 16.54 -54.99 -4.10
CA GLU A 771 17.83 -55.00 -4.81
C GLU A 771 19.04 -54.59 -3.93
N LEU A 772 18.81 -53.87 -2.83
CA LEU A 772 19.83 -53.54 -1.84
C LEU A 772 20.15 -54.78 -1.00
N LYS A 773 21.15 -55.56 -1.43
CA LYS A 773 21.64 -56.77 -0.74
C LYS A 773 21.93 -56.49 0.75
N GLU A 774 21.72 -57.52 1.58
CA GLU A 774 22.01 -57.48 3.03
C GLU A 774 23.48 -57.19 3.37
#